data_AF-A0A1F6Q6X9-F1
#
_entry.id   AF-A0A1F6Q6X9-F1
#
_cell.length_a   1.000
_cell.length_b   1.000
_cell.length_c   1.000
_cell.angle_alpha   90.00
_cell.angle_beta   90.00
_cell.angle_gamma   90.00
#
_symmetry.space_group_name_H-M   'P 1'
#
loop_
_entity.id
_entity.type
_entity.pdbx_description
1 polymer ?
#
loop_
_entity_poly.entity_id
_entity_poly.type
_entity_poly.pdbx_seq_one_letter_code
_entity_poly.pdbx_strand_id
1 'polypeptide(L)'
;VRTDKNNITNEIAGIKQGLGDIEIVENEKKEVQEKLEITRKNHEVKQAKLIEDKAKLGELHPTWSKIKTIKEDFNRYNTELKYTLDKINDLEKNIENLNGENSDLELKAKRLQELEKHLDEYKKTEAKIQELEKLQKHEYEKQRFLTQLDSINQEVSQYEKKLTEINELIDVNRKIPAQIIELKGKIDKLKLIVQEETKIWSSKKQEIKTLISQKEKELNKVATQCSIIEQKGEDGDCPTCERPLKGEFEKVISHFKVNIQDISKEIQDLVNQEETLIAEPEIIITNRLALADFEKKFEEFSKIQGQFEEKIKLSESLKSEITRKKDTKTKIEEALKKVPEGFDRELLEKLKEEFTNLKKIYDEILGLKAQTINKDKISQALESAIKDKQQSQNKKTELDEKLKQLNYSEEEYKKIEDLISNTEKAVNNAQYEVIKVEGELKEINTILNRILEIEKAHKDKQKLIKSKQEELNYLIELDRFYSYFLEKLNNQARPELSEYASKFLMELTDGRYSSLELNDKYEICLYDDGEIKPVISGGEEDIANLCIRLAISQMIAQRSGRSLSLLILDEVFGSLDENRRNNVVSLLYSLTNNFEQVILITHIDDIKENIDNIIKVEYDEEQGCSITSSTNPLKPEEFDINEPEDVELIVL
;
A
#
# COMPACT_ATOMS: atom_id res chain seq x y z
N VAL A 1 96.96 7.46 -34.76
CA VAL A 1 96.81 7.29 -36.23
C VAL A 1 96.40 5.88 -36.63
N ARG A 2 97.28 4.86 -36.56
CA ARG A 2 96.93 3.49 -37.01
C ARG A 2 95.75 2.88 -36.24
N THR A 3 95.70 3.07 -34.92
CA THR A 3 94.58 2.61 -34.07
C THR A 3 93.27 3.31 -34.44
N ASP A 4 93.30 4.63 -34.61
CA ASP A 4 92.11 5.44 -34.94
C ASP A 4 91.55 5.07 -36.32
N LYS A 5 92.44 4.83 -37.30
CA LYS A 5 92.09 4.35 -38.64
C LYS A 5 91.30 3.04 -38.58
N ASN A 6 91.75 2.08 -37.77
CA ASN A 6 91.07 0.79 -37.62
C ASN A 6 89.70 0.94 -36.96
N ASN A 7 89.59 1.80 -35.94
CA ASN A 7 88.32 2.07 -35.25
C ASN A 7 87.28 2.66 -36.22
N ILE A 8 87.63 3.71 -36.96
CA ILE A 8 86.72 4.34 -37.94
C ILE A 8 86.35 3.37 -39.07
N THR A 9 87.28 2.51 -39.50
CA THR A 9 87.00 1.46 -40.49
C THR A 9 85.90 0.51 -40.00
N ASN A 10 85.98 0.08 -38.74
CA ASN A 10 84.99 -0.80 -38.13
C ASN A 10 83.64 -0.10 -37.91
N GLU A 11 83.63 1.17 -37.50
CA GLU A 11 82.41 1.97 -37.38
C GLU A 11 81.67 2.09 -38.72
N ILE A 12 82.39 2.41 -39.80
CA ILE A 12 81.81 2.50 -41.15
C ILE A 12 81.22 1.15 -41.58
N ALA A 13 81.93 0.05 -41.33
CA ALA A 13 81.45 -1.29 -41.66
C ALA A 13 80.16 -1.64 -40.91
N GLY A 14 80.09 -1.35 -39.60
CA GLY A 14 78.89 -1.57 -38.79
C GLY A 14 77.69 -0.76 -39.26
N ILE A 15 77.88 0.51 -39.61
CA ILE A 15 76.79 1.37 -40.13
C ILE A 15 76.31 0.86 -41.50
N LYS A 16 77.23 0.43 -42.38
CA LYS A 16 76.90 -0.12 -43.70
C LYS A 16 76.12 -1.44 -43.61
N GLN A 17 76.47 -2.33 -42.69
CA GLN A 17 75.76 -3.60 -42.50
C GLN A 17 74.31 -3.40 -42.02
N GLY A 18 74.06 -2.32 -41.27
CA GLY A 18 72.71 -1.91 -40.86
C GLY A 18 72.00 -0.96 -41.84
N LEU A 19 72.55 -0.75 -43.04
CA LEU A 19 71.97 0.08 -44.10
C LEU A 19 71.25 -0.85 -45.08
N GLY A 20 69.91 -0.80 -45.12
CA GLY A 20 69.13 -1.48 -46.15
C GLY A 20 69.26 -0.81 -47.52
N ASP A 21 68.56 -1.34 -48.52
CA ASP A 21 68.52 -0.76 -49.86
C ASP A 21 67.53 0.42 -49.92
N ILE A 22 68.01 1.59 -50.37
CA ILE A 22 67.19 2.80 -50.50
C ILE A 22 66.23 2.71 -51.68
N GLU A 23 66.58 1.97 -52.74
CA GLU A 23 65.74 1.84 -53.94
C GLU A 23 64.43 1.12 -53.62
N ILE A 24 64.46 0.16 -52.69
CA ILE A 24 63.27 -0.54 -52.20
C ILE A 24 62.34 0.44 -51.49
N VAL A 25 62.87 1.26 -50.58
CA VAL A 25 62.10 2.26 -49.81
C VAL A 25 61.53 3.34 -50.74
N GLU A 26 62.29 3.79 -51.74
CA GLU A 26 61.83 4.76 -52.73
C GLU A 26 60.74 4.21 -53.66
N ASN A 27 60.82 2.93 -54.04
CA ASN A 27 59.78 2.27 -54.82
C ASN A 27 58.49 2.06 -54.01
N GLU A 28 58.60 1.57 -52.77
CA GLU A 28 57.46 1.44 -51.85
C GLU A 28 56.77 2.80 -51.62
N LYS A 29 57.55 3.88 -51.49
CA LYS A 29 57.03 5.24 -51.38
C LYS A 29 56.19 5.64 -52.58
N LYS A 30 56.70 5.42 -53.81
CA LYS A 30 55.98 5.76 -55.04
C LYS A 30 54.65 5.00 -55.15
N GLU A 31 54.66 3.69 -54.88
CA GLU A 31 53.43 2.88 -54.92
C GLU A 31 52.38 3.36 -53.90
N VAL A 32 52.81 3.70 -52.69
CA VAL A 32 51.91 4.21 -51.64
C VAL A 32 51.39 5.60 -51.99
N GLN A 33 52.20 6.46 -52.62
CA GLN A 33 51.77 7.78 -53.09
C GLN A 33 50.75 7.69 -54.23
N GLU A 34 50.93 6.79 -55.20
CA GLU A 34 49.95 6.55 -56.26
C GLU A 34 48.62 6.04 -55.69
N LYS A 35 48.67 5.08 -54.76
CA LYS A 35 47.48 4.59 -54.04
C LYS A 35 46.79 5.72 -53.29
N LEU A 36 47.54 6.60 -52.63
CA LEU A 36 46.99 7.76 -51.92
C LEU A 36 46.23 8.70 -52.84
N GLU A 37 46.76 9.01 -54.03
CA GLU A 37 46.09 9.89 -54.99
C GLU A 37 44.79 9.27 -55.53
N ILE A 38 44.79 7.98 -55.85
CA ILE A 38 43.61 7.27 -56.34
C ILE A 38 42.51 7.28 -55.26
N THR A 39 42.87 6.94 -54.02
CA THR A 39 41.91 6.91 -52.91
C THR A 39 41.40 8.32 -52.56
N ARG A 40 42.23 9.37 -52.69
CA ARG A 40 41.78 10.77 -52.51
C ARG A 40 40.74 11.17 -53.55
N LYS A 41 40.97 10.88 -54.84
CA LYS A 41 39.98 11.15 -55.89
C LYS A 41 38.67 10.39 -55.66
N ASN A 42 38.76 9.14 -55.19
CA ASN A 42 37.56 8.37 -54.84
C ASN A 42 36.80 9.02 -53.66
N HIS A 43 37.51 9.49 -52.63
CA HIS A 43 36.91 10.21 -51.50
C HIS A 43 36.18 11.47 -51.96
N GLU A 44 36.78 12.29 -52.81
CA GLU A 44 36.17 13.50 -53.36
C GLU A 44 34.85 13.19 -54.11
N VAL A 45 34.84 12.15 -54.95
CA VAL A 45 33.63 11.73 -55.69
C VAL A 45 32.53 11.28 -54.74
N LYS A 46 32.86 10.48 -53.72
CA LYS A 46 31.88 10.00 -52.74
C LYS A 46 31.37 11.13 -51.85
N GLN A 47 32.23 12.07 -51.48
CA GLN A 47 31.89 13.24 -50.69
C GLN A 47 30.97 14.19 -51.46
N ALA A 48 31.24 14.42 -52.74
CA ALA A 48 30.35 15.20 -53.61
C ALA A 48 28.95 14.59 -53.70
N LYS A 49 28.85 13.26 -53.87
CA LYS A 49 27.58 12.55 -53.87
C LYS A 49 26.82 12.68 -52.55
N LEU A 50 27.51 12.57 -51.41
CA LEU A 50 26.90 12.77 -50.09
C LEU A 50 26.33 14.19 -49.92
N ILE A 51 27.05 15.21 -50.41
CA ILE A 51 26.58 16.60 -50.36
C ILE A 51 25.33 16.76 -51.23
N GLU A 52 25.32 16.20 -52.44
CA GLU A 52 24.17 16.23 -53.34
C GLU A 52 22.94 15.56 -52.73
N ASP A 53 23.08 14.35 -52.18
CA ASP A 53 21.96 13.62 -51.57
C ASP A 53 21.45 14.33 -50.30
N LYS A 54 22.33 14.96 -49.51
CA LYS A 54 21.94 15.78 -48.35
C LYS A 54 21.20 17.05 -48.76
N ALA A 55 21.60 17.69 -49.86
CA ALA A 55 20.90 18.86 -50.39
C ALA A 55 19.47 18.49 -50.82
N LYS A 56 19.31 17.39 -51.57
CA LYS A 56 17.99 16.85 -51.96
C LYS A 56 17.11 16.54 -50.74
N LEU A 57 17.68 15.92 -49.70
CA LEU A 57 16.96 15.66 -48.46
C LEU A 57 16.54 16.96 -47.75
N GLY A 58 17.42 17.96 -47.73
CA GLY A 58 17.15 19.28 -47.16
C GLY A 58 16.02 20.03 -47.87
N GLU A 59 15.89 19.89 -49.18
CA GLU A 59 14.78 20.46 -49.97
C GLU A 59 13.43 19.76 -49.68
N LEU A 60 13.45 18.45 -49.41
CA LEU A 60 12.26 17.65 -49.13
C LEU A 60 11.77 17.75 -47.67
N HIS A 61 12.64 18.09 -46.72
CA HIS A 61 12.27 18.11 -45.30
C HIS A 61 11.17 19.14 -44.96
N PRO A 62 11.17 20.39 -45.48
CA PRO A 62 10.09 21.35 -45.24
C PRO A 62 8.74 20.91 -45.81
N THR A 63 8.72 20.28 -46.99
CA THR A 63 7.49 19.77 -47.61
C THR A 63 6.95 18.57 -46.85
N TRP A 64 7.83 17.68 -46.38
CA TRP A 64 7.47 16.57 -45.48
C TRP A 64 6.80 17.03 -44.21
N SER A 65 7.43 17.99 -43.52
CA SER A 65 6.93 18.49 -42.24
C SER A 65 5.53 19.07 -42.39
N LYS A 66 5.29 19.83 -43.46
CA LYS A 66 3.97 20.41 -43.77
C LYS A 66 2.92 19.32 -44.04
N ILE A 67 3.27 18.31 -44.83
CA ILE A 67 2.34 17.23 -45.18
C ILE A 67 2.03 16.33 -43.99
N LYS A 68 3.01 16.11 -43.10
CA LYS A 68 2.82 15.40 -41.85
C LYS A 68 1.84 16.15 -40.93
N THR A 69 2.01 17.47 -40.76
CA THR A 69 1.05 18.28 -39.99
C THR A 69 -0.34 18.27 -40.60
N ILE A 70 -0.46 18.33 -41.94
CA ILE A 70 -1.75 18.24 -42.63
C ILE A 70 -2.43 16.89 -42.37
N LYS A 71 -1.68 15.78 -42.37
CA LYS A 71 -2.22 14.44 -42.06
C LYS A 71 -2.69 14.33 -40.61
N GLU A 72 -1.93 14.87 -39.67
CA GLU A 72 -2.28 14.88 -38.24
C GLU A 72 -3.56 15.68 -37.99
N ASP A 73 -3.64 16.89 -38.56
CA ASP A 73 -4.83 17.74 -38.48
C ASP A 73 -6.04 17.11 -39.18
N PHE A 74 -5.84 16.50 -40.35
CA PHE A 74 -6.89 15.77 -41.07
C PHE A 74 -7.46 14.62 -40.23
N ASN A 75 -6.59 13.77 -39.67
CA ASN A 75 -7.02 12.65 -38.84
C ASN A 75 -7.76 13.13 -37.58
N ARG A 76 -7.28 14.19 -36.95
CA ARG A 76 -7.92 14.80 -35.79
C ARG A 76 -9.32 15.32 -36.13
N TYR A 77 -9.45 16.16 -37.16
CA TYR A 77 -10.75 16.72 -37.54
C TYR A 77 -11.71 15.64 -38.05
N ASN A 78 -11.22 14.61 -38.76
CA ASN A 78 -12.05 13.51 -39.22
C ASN A 78 -12.58 12.66 -38.05
N THR A 79 -11.77 12.46 -37.01
CA THR A 79 -12.20 11.79 -35.77
C THR A 79 -13.24 12.63 -35.01
N GLU A 80 -13.00 13.94 -34.87
CA GLU A 80 -13.94 14.87 -34.26
C GLU A 80 -15.26 14.97 -35.05
N LEU A 81 -15.20 14.91 -36.39
CA LEU A 81 -16.37 14.90 -37.27
C LEU A 81 -17.19 13.63 -37.06
N LYS A 82 -16.55 12.46 -37.03
CA LYS A 82 -17.22 11.18 -36.79
C LYS A 82 -17.96 11.17 -35.44
N TYR A 83 -17.29 11.61 -34.38
CA TYR A 83 -17.93 11.74 -33.07
C TYR A 83 -19.12 12.72 -33.09
N THR A 84 -18.98 13.85 -33.80
CA THR A 84 -20.05 14.84 -33.93
C THR A 84 -21.25 14.27 -34.72
N LEU A 85 -21.01 13.46 -35.74
CA LEU A 85 -22.06 12.76 -36.50
C LEU A 85 -22.79 11.73 -35.63
N ASP A 86 -22.07 10.91 -34.88
CA ASP A 86 -22.68 9.94 -33.96
C ASP A 86 -23.54 10.66 -32.90
N LYS A 87 -23.03 11.76 -32.33
CA LYS A 87 -23.78 12.60 -31.39
C LYS A 87 -25.05 13.20 -32.03
N ILE A 88 -25.00 13.64 -33.29
CA ILE A 88 -26.19 14.14 -34.00
C ILE A 88 -27.22 13.02 -34.16
N ASN A 89 -26.79 11.81 -34.56
CA ASN A 89 -27.69 10.67 -34.72
C ASN A 89 -28.38 10.27 -33.39
N ASP A 90 -27.65 10.31 -32.28
CA ASP A 90 -28.23 10.01 -30.96
C ASP A 90 -29.21 11.09 -30.51
N LEU A 91 -28.88 12.37 -30.73
CA LEU A 91 -29.79 13.48 -30.47
C LEU A 91 -31.04 13.41 -31.35
N GLU A 92 -30.92 12.96 -32.60
CA GLU A 92 -32.06 12.75 -33.50
C GLU A 92 -33.03 11.70 -32.98
N LYS A 93 -32.52 10.53 -32.57
CA LYS A 93 -33.34 9.49 -31.95
C LYS A 93 -34.00 9.96 -30.66
N ASN A 94 -33.27 10.72 -29.83
CA ASN A 94 -33.82 11.26 -28.59
C ASN A 94 -34.95 12.27 -28.86
N ILE A 95 -34.76 13.17 -29.83
CA ILE A 95 -35.78 14.14 -30.24
C ILE A 95 -37.01 13.42 -30.82
N GLU A 96 -36.84 12.36 -31.60
CA GLU A 96 -37.96 11.56 -32.13
C GLU A 96 -38.78 10.93 -31.00
N ASN A 97 -38.13 10.31 -30.01
CA ASN A 97 -38.80 9.73 -28.84
C ASN A 97 -39.52 10.80 -28.00
N LEU A 98 -38.84 11.91 -27.68
CA LEU A 98 -39.42 13.01 -26.90
C LEU A 98 -40.59 13.68 -27.64
N ASN A 99 -40.54 13.79 -28.96
CA ASN A 99 -41.68 14.27 -29.76
C ASN A 99 -42.87 13.31 -29.68
N GLY A 100 -42.62 12.00 -29.76
CA GLY A 100 -43.65 10.98 -29.58
C GLY A 100 -44.34 11.10 -28.21
N GLU A 101 -43.54 11.14 -27.14
CA GLU A 101 -44.03 11.30 -25.76
C GLU A 101 -44.79 12.62 -25.56
N ASN A 102 -44.27 13.73 -26.09
CA ASN A 102 -44.92 15.04 -25.97
C ASN A 102 -46.27 15.07 -26.71
N SER A 103 -46.36 14.45 -27.90
CA SER A 103 -47.62 14.37 -28.66
C SER A 103 -48.70 13.54 -27.96
N ASP A 104 -48.32 12.42 -27.34
CA ASP A 104 -49.24 11.58 -26.54
C ASP A 104 -49.73 12.34 -25.28
N LEU A 105 -48.83 13.03 -24.59
CA LEU A 105 -49.17 13.88 -23.45
C LEU A 105 -50.06 15.06 -23.83
N GLU A 106 -49.91 15.63 -25.02
CA GLU A 106 -50.80 16.67 -25.54
C GLU A 106 -52.23 16.15 -25.78
N LEU A 107 -52.38 14.95 -26.35
CA LEU A 107 -53.68 14.31 -26.52
C LEU A 107 -54.35 14.02 -25.18
N LYS A 108 -53.58 13.48 -24.21
CA LYS A 108 -54.05 13.23 -22.84
C LYS A 108 -54.43 14.50 -22.10
N ALA A 109 -53.69 15.60 -22.28
CA ALA A 109 -54.01 16.90 -21.69
C ALA A 109 -55.31 17.50 -22.27
N LYS A 110 -55.55 17.35 -23.59
CA LYS A 110 -56.83 17.76 -24.20
C LYS A 110 -58.00 16.94 -23.65
N ARG A 111 -57.83 15.62 -23.53
CA ARG A 111 -58.83 14.72 -22.94
C ARG A 111 -59.14 15.08 -21.48
N LEU A 112 -58.11 15.43 -20.70
CA LEU A 112 -58.27 15.88 -19.32
C LEU A 112 -59.11 17.16 -19.25
N GLN A 113 -58.83 18.17 -20.09
CA GLN A 113 -59.59 19.43 -20.13
C GLN A 113 -61.07 19.22 -20.50
N GLU A 114 -61.38 18.24 -21.35
CA GLU A 114 -62.76 17.88 -21.67
C GLU A 114 -63.49 17.28 -20.47
N LEU A 115 -62.85 16.34 -19.76
CA LEU A 115 -63.46 15.63 -18.64
C LEU A 115 -63.57 16.49 -17.37
N GLU A 116 -62.66 17.44 -17.16
CA GLU A 116 -62.71 18.38 -16.02
C GLU A 116 -63.99 19.22 -15.95
N LYS A 117 -64.76 19.33 -17.05
CA LYS A 117 -66.06 20.01 -17.06
C LYS A 117 -67.13 19.28 -16.23
N HIS A 118 -67.01 17.96 -16.07
CA HIS A 118 -67.96 17.12 -15.32
C HIS A 118 -67.67 17.05 -13.81
N LEU A 119 -66.58 17.69 -13.36
CA LEU A 119 -66.11 17.64 -11.97
C LEU A 119 -67.04 18.42 -11.02
N ASP A 120 -67.67 19.49 -11.52
CA ASP A 120 -68.67 20.26 -10.76
C ASP A 120 -70.00 19.51 -10.62
N GLU A 121 -70.40 18.77 -11.67
CA GLU A 121 -71.58 17.91 -11.65
C GLU A 121 -71.41 16.76 -10.65
N TYR A 122 -70.24 16.10 -10.62
CA TYR A 122 -69.93 15.06 -9.64
C TYR A 122 -70.07 15.54 -8.19
N LYS A 123 -69.48 16.70 -7.85
CA LYS A 123 -69.53 17.25 -6.49
C LYS A 123 -70.95 17.63 -6.06
N LYS A 124 -71.76 18.17 -6.98
CA LYS A 124 -73.16 18.52 -6.72
C LYS A 124 -74.03 17.29 -6.48
N THR A 125 -73.81 16.22 -7.24
CA THR A 125 -74.53 14.95 -7.09
C THR A 125 -74.14 14.23 -5.79
N GLU A 126 -72.86 14.24 -5.41
CA GLU A 126 -72.38 13.67 -4.14
C GLU A 126 -73.04 14.34 -2.92
N ALA A 127 -73.08 15.67 -2.91
CA ALA A 127 -73.67 16.43 -1.80
C ALA A 127 -75.17 16.14 -1.63
N LYS A 128 -75.92 16.01 -2.73
CA LYS A 128 -77.35 15.67 -2.71
C LYS A 128 -77.62 14.24 -2.22
N ILE A 129 -76.78 13.28 -2.58
CA ILE A 129 -76.90 11.89 -2.07
C ILE A 129 -76.69 11.87 -0.55
N GLN A 130 -75.69 12.58 -0.04
CA GLN A 130 -75.42 12.64 1.41
C GLN A 130 -76.59 13.27 2.19
N GLU A 131 -77.27 14.26 1.61
CA GLU A 131 -78.45 14.89 2.21
C GLU A 131 -79.65 13.92 2.27
N LEU A 132 -79.92 13.21 1.17
CA LEU A 132 -81.00 12.21 1.10
C LEU A 132 -80.75 10.98 1.98
N GLU A 133 -79.49 10.55 2.14
CA GLU A 133 -79.14 9.46 3.06
C GLU A 133 -79.33 9.83 4.54
N LYS A 134 -79.17 11.12 4.90
CA LYS A 134 -79.51 11.59 6.25
C LYS A 134 -81.03 11.53 6.47
N LEU A 135 -81.82 11.95 5.49
CA LEU A 135 -83.28 11.87 5.55
C LEU A 135 -83.78 10.41 5.62
N GLN A 136 -83.11 9.48 4.93
CA GLN A 136 -83.42 8.05 5.01
C GLN A 136 -83.29 7.49 6.45
N LYS A 137 -82.25 7.89 7.18
CA LYS A 137 -82.03 7.45 8.57
C LYS A 137 -83.14 7.92 9.51
N HIS A 138 -83.61 9.15 9.33
CA HIS A 138 -84.71 9.72 10.10
C HIS A 138 -86.05 9.00 9.85
N GLU A 139 -86.34 8.59 8.61
CA GLU A 139 -87.54 7.81 8.27
C GLU A 139 -87.54 6.43 8.98
N TYR A 140 -86.41 5.74 9.02
CA TYR A 140 -86.28 4.46 9.75
C TYR A 140 -86.45 4.63 11.27
N GLU A 141 -85.91 5.70 11.87
CA GLU A 141 -86.11 6.00 13.29
C GLU A 141 -87.59 6.28 13.61
N LYS A 142 -88.29 7.01 12.74
CA LYS A 142 -89.73 7.25 12.85
C LYS A 142 -90.54 5.95 12.86
N GLN A 143 -90.27 5.05 11.90
CA GLN A 143 -90.96 3.76 11.84
C GLN A 143 -90.74 2.91 13.10
N ARG A 144 -89.51 2.89 13.63
CA ARG A 144 -89.18 2.17 14.87
C ARG A 144 -89.97 2.68 16.07
N PHE A 145 -90.09 4.01 16.23
CA PHE A 145 -90.87 4.59 17.33
C PHE A 145 -92.37 4.31 17.21
N LEU A 146 -92.92 4.29 15.99
CA LEU A 146 -94.32 3.93 15.75
C LEU A 146 -94.63 2.49 16.15
N THR A 147 -93.77 1.52 15.78
CA THR A 147 -93.95 0.11 16.19
C THR A 147 -93.86 -0.07 17.71
N GLN A 148 -92.96 0.67 18.37
CA GLN A 148 -92.84 0.65 19.84
C GLN A 148 -94.09 1.22 20.54
N LEU A 149 -94.68 2.30 20.00
CA LEU A 149 -95.92 2.85 20.54
C LEU A 149 -97.09 1.89 20.41
N ASP A 150 -97.22 1.20 19.28
CA ASP A 150 -98.31 0.24 19.06
C ASP A 150 -98.24 -0.93 20.05
N SER A 151 -97.05 -1.49 20.26
CA SER A 151 -96.82 -2.53 21.27
C SER A 151 -97.18 -2.07 22.70
N ILE A 152 -96.74 -0.87 23.11
CA ILE A 152 -97.05 -0.33 24.45
C ILE A 152 -98.57 -0.11 24.61
N ASN A 153 -99.26 0.38 23.56
CA ASN A 153 -100.71 0.58 23.60
C ASN A 153 -101.47 -0.74 23.79
N GLN A 154 -101.08 -1.80 23.10
CA GLN A 154 -101.70 -3.12 23.25
C GLN A 154 -101.52 -3.68 24.67
N GLU A 155 -100.32 -3.58 25.24
CA GLU A 155 -100.02 -4.07 26.58
C GLU A 155 -100.78 -3.29 27.67
N VAL A 156 -100.84 -1.96 27.58
CA VAL A 156 -101.61 -1.12 28.51
C VAL A 156 -103.09 -1.49 28.46
N SER A 157 -103.66 -1.67 27.27
CA SER A 157 -105.07 -2.06 27.12
C SER A 157 -105.38 -3.42 27.75
N GLN A 158 -104.46 -4.40 27.61
CA GLN A 158 -104.63 -5.72 28.23
C GLN A 158 -104.56 -5.65 29.76
N TYR A 159 -103.64 -4.87 30.32
CA TYR A 159 -103.52 -4.70 31.76
C TYR A 159 -104.72 -3.96 32.36
N GLU A 160 -105.24 -2.95 31.67
CA GLU A 160 -106.45 -2.22 32.09
C GLU A 160 -107.67 -3.14 32.15
N LYS A 161 -107.87 -4.04 31.18
CA LYS A 161 -108.96 -5.04 31.20
C LYS A 161 -108.84 -6.01 32.37
N LYS A 162 -107.64 -6.53 32.64
CA LYS A 162 -107.40 -7.42 33.79
C LYS A 162 -107.64 -6.69 35.11
N LEU A 163 -107.28 -5.41 35.19
CA LEU A 163 -107.50 -4.60 36.37
C LEU A 163 -109.00 -4.38 36.64
N THR A 164 -109.81 -4.14 35.61
CA THR A 164 -111.27 -4.00 35.77
C THR A 164 -111.91 -5.28 36.28
N GLU A 165 -111.55 -6.44 35.72
CA GLU A 165 -112.07 -7.74 36.18
C GLU A 165 -111.73 -8.03 37.65
N ILE A 166 -110.50 -7.73 38.07
CA ILE A 166 -110.07 -7.93 39.46
C ILE A 166 -110.81 -6.96 40.40
N ASN A 167 -111.01 -5.71 40.00
CA ASN A 167 -111.72 -4.73 40.84
C ASN A 167 -113.20 -5.08 41.03
N GLU A 168 -113.88 -5.64 40.02
CA GLU A 168 -115.26 -6.14 40.17
C GLU A 168 -115.35 -7.26 41.21
N LEU A 169 -114.40 -8.21 41.18
CA LEU A 169 -114.30 -9.26 42.20
C LEU A 169 -113.99 -8.69 43.59
N ILE A 170 -113.22 -7.59 43.65
CA ILE A 170 -112.95 -6.87 44.89
C ILE A 170 -114.25 -6.29 45.48
N ASP A 171 -115.11 -5.69 44.67
CA ASP A 171 -116.34 -5.08 45.17
C ASP A 171 -117.39 -6.09 45.65
N VAL A 172 -117.53 -7.24 44.97
CA VAL A 172 -118.52 -8.27 45.34
C VAL A 172 -118.28 -8.84 46.76
N ASN A 173 -117.02 -9.01 47.15
CA ASN A 173 -116.65 -9.68 48.41
C ASN A 173 -116.34 -8.72 49.57
N ARG A 174 -116.61 -7.42 49.41
CA ARG A 174 -116.28 -6.36 50.38
C ARG A 174 -116.91 -6.55 51.78
N LYS A 175 -118.01 -7.31 51.89
CA LYS A 175 -118.74 -7.54 53.15
C LYS A 175 -118.23 -8.73 53.96
N ILE A 176 -117.43 -9.62 53.37
CA ILE A 176 -116.96 -10.86 54.01
C ILE A 176 -116.10 -10.59 55.27
N PRO A 177 -115.15 -9.63 55.28
CA PRO A 177 -114.37 -9.35 56.49
C PRO A 177 -115.22 -8.95 57.70
N ALA A 178 -116.28 -8.16 57.47
CA ALA A 178 -117.20 -7.75 58.55
C ALA A 178 -118.01 -8.94 59.10
N GLN A 179 -118.45 -9.86 58.23
CA GLN A 179 -119.19 -11.07 58.61
C GLN A 179 -118.34 -12.05 59.43
N ILE A 180 -117.04 -12.18 59.11
CA ILE A 180 -116.09 -13.01 59.87
C ILE A 180 -115.94 -12.51 61.31
N ILE A 181 -115.82 -11.19 61.49
CA ILE A 181 -115.73 -10.58 62.83
C ILE A 181 -117.01 -10.84 63.63
N GLU A 182 -118.18 -10.67 63.00
CA GLU A 182 -119.47 -10.92 63.66
C GLU A 182 -119.65 -12.40 64.05
N LEU A 183 -119.32 -13.33 63.16
CA LEU A 183 -119.39 -14.78 63.43
C LEU A 183 -118.46 -15.18 64.56
N LYS A 184 -117.22 -14.67 64.58
CA LYS A 184 -116.27 -14.95 65.66
C LYS A 184 -116.81 -14.51 67.02
N GLY A 185 -117.42 -13.32 67.09
CA GLY A 185 -118.06 -12.84 68.32
C GLY A 185 -119.24 -13.72 68.78
N LYS A 186 -120.00 -14.31 67.85
CA LYS A 186 -121.08 -15.26 68.19
C LYS A 186 -120.54 -16.59 68.69
N ILE A 187 -119.48 -17.12 68.07
CA ILE A 187 -118.79 -18.35 68.48
C ILE A 187 -118.28 -18.19 69.91
N ASP A 188 -117.53 -17.12 70.20
CA ASP A 188 -116.93 -16.90 71.52
C ASP A 188 -117.99 -16.83 72.63
N LYS A 189 -119.12 -16.15 72.37
CA LYS A 189 -120.25 -16.07 73.33
C LYS A 189 -120.89 -17.43 73.58
N LEU A 190 -121.23 -18.18 72.53
CA LEU A 190 -121.86 -19.50 72.68
C LEU A 190 -120.93 -20.50 73.36
N LYS A 191 -119.62 -20.42 73.09
CA LYS A 191 -118.62 -21.29 73.71
C LYS A 191 -118.56 -21.11 75.23
N LEU A 192 -118.64 -19.86 75.71
CA LEU A 192 -118.73 -19.54 77.14
C LEU A 192 -120.01 -20.11 77.77
N ILE A 193 -121.17 -19.92 77.11
CA ILE A 193 -122.47 -20.40 77.61
C ILE A 193 -122.46 -21.93 77.77
N VAL A 194 -122.03 -22.67 76.75
CA VAL A 194 -121.96 -24.14 76.80
C VAL A 194 -121.05 -24.62 77.95
N GLN A 195 -119.92 -23.95 78.18
CA GLN A 195 -119.00 -24.28 79.26
C GLN A 195 -119.62 -24.06 80.65
N GLU A 196 -120.29 -22.93 80.88
CA GLU A 196 -120.95 -22.64 82.15
C GLU A 196 -122.10 -23.61 82.44
N GLU A 197 -122.99 -23.84 81.48
CA GLU A 197 -124.15 -24.73 81.66
C GLU A 197 -123.72 -26.17 81.96
N THR A 198 -122.67 -26.66 81.29
CA THR A 198 -122.13 -28.02 81.53
C THR A 198 -121.52 -28.13 82.92
N LYS A 199 -120.85 -27.08 83.40
CA LYS A 199 -120.27 -27.03 84.74
C LYS A 199 -121.35 -27.03 85.83
N ILE A 200 -122.43 -26.27 85.65
CA ILE A 200 -123.55 -26.23 86.61
C ILE A 200 -124.24 -27.59 86.69
N TRP A 201 -124.55 -28.19 85.54
CA TRP A 201 -125.22 -29.48 85.46
C TRP A 201 -124.41 -30.60 86.13
N SER A 202 -123.12 -30.70 85.82
CA SER A 202 -122.22 -31.71 86.41
C SER A 202 -122.07 -31.56 87.93
N SER A 203 -122.00 -30.33 88.45
CA SER A 203 -121.92 -30.05 89.89
C SER A 203 -123.17 -30.50 90.65
N LYS A 204 -124.38 -30.17 90.15
CA LYS A 204 -125.65 -30.59 90.77
C LYS A 204 -125.79 -32.11 90.82
N LYS A 205 -125.43 -32.79 89.73
CA LYS A 205 -125.46 -34.26 89.65
C LYS A 205 -124.58 -34.89 90.74
N GLN A 206 -123.39 -34.34 90.97
CA GLN A 206 -122.46 -34.83 91.97
C GLN A 206 -122.89 -34.54 93.41
N GLU A 207 -123.55 -33.40 93.63
CA GLU A 207 -124.13 -33.02 94.93
C GLU A 207 -125.24 -34.00 95.37
N ILE A 208 -126.23 -34.26 94.51
CA ILE A 208 -127.34 -35.19 94.80
C ILE A 208 -126.81 -36.59 95.11
N LYS A 209 -125.87 -37.08 94.30
CA LYS A 209 -125.25 -38.39 94.50
C LYS A 209 -124.56 -38.52 95.87
N THR A 210 -123.97 -37.42 96.36
CA THR A 210 -123.33 -37.38 97.67
C THR A 210 -124.37 -37.43 98.80
N LEU A 211 -125.49 -36.71 98.66
CA LEU A 211 -126.58 -36.70 99.64
C LEU A 211 -127.25 -38.06 99.78
N ILE A 212 -127.51 -38.76 98.67
CA ILE A 212 -128.04 -40.14 98.67
C ILE A 212 -127.15 -41.04 99.54
N SER A 213 -125.85 -41.05 99.28
CA SER A 213 -124.90 -41.89 100.03
C SER A 213 -124.85 -41.56 101.53
N GLN A 214 -125.04 -40.30 101.91
CA GLN A 214 -125.10 -39.90 103.33
C GLN A 214 -126.37 -40.43 104.00
N LYS A 215 -127.52 -40.27 103.35
CA LYS A 215 -128.82 -40.71 103.88
C LYS A 215 -128.93 -42.22 103.98
N GLU A 216 -128.38 -42.98 103.02
CA GLU A 216 -128.29 -44.44 103.11
C GLU A 216 -127.49 -44.92 104.33
N LYS A 217 -126.41 -44.22 104.69
CA LYS A 217 -125.64 -44.52 105.91
C LYS A 217 -126.44 -44.20 107.17
N GLU A 218 -127.21 -43.12 107.16
CA GLU A 218 -128.10 -42.73 108.26
C GLU A 218 -129.19 -43.79 108.47
N LEU A 219 -129.87 -44.19 107.39
CA LEU A 219 -130.87 -45.26 107.39
C LEU A 219 -130.34 -46.56 108.01
N ASN A 220 -129.16 -47.00 107.58
CA ASN A 220 -128.53 -48.22 108.08
C ASN A 220 -128.25 -48.18 109.59
N LYS A 221 -127.84 -47.02 110.13
CA LYS A 221 -127.62 -46.84 111.58
C LYS A 221 -128.92 -46.92 112.37
N VAL A 222 -129.97 -46.24 111.91
CA VAL A 222 -131.27 -46.21 112.59
C VAL A 222 -131.94 -47.59 112.53
N ALA A 223 -131.82 -48.29 111.40
CA ALA A 223 -132.35 -49.65 111.22
C ALA A 223 -131.65 -50.68 112.14
N THR A 224 -130.33 -50.62 112.26
CA THR A 224 -129.59 -51.52 113.17
C THR A 224 -129.94 -51.28 114.64
N GLN A 225 -130.09 -50.02 115.06
CA GLN A 225 -130.55 -49.69 116.41
C GLN A 225 -131.96 -50.21 116.70
N CYS A 226 -132.89 -50.07 115.74
CA CYS A 226 -134.24 -50.62 115.87
C CYS A 226 -134.24 -52.14 116.04
N SER A 227 -133.42 -52.86 115.26
CA SER A 227 -133.34 -54.32 115.32
C SER A 227 -132.76 -54.82 116.65
N ILE A 228 -131.77 -54.11 117.21
CA ILE A 228 -131.21 -54.44 118.53
C ILE A 228 -132.26 -54.29 119.63
N ILE A 229 -133.11 -53.26 119.54
CA ILE A 229 -134.22 -53.05 120.48
C ILE A 229 -135.27 -54.15 120.31
N GLU A 230 -135.63 -54.53 119.07
CA GLU A 230 -136.55 -55.65 118.78
C GLU A 230 -136.09 -56.98 119.40
N GLN A 231 -134.79 -57.29 119.37
CA GLN A 231 -134.26 -58.54 119.91
C GLN A 231 -134.24 -58.61 121.44
N LYS A 232 -134.09 -57.48 122.13
CA LYS A 232 -133.97 -57.46 123.61
C LYS A 232 -135.31 -57.64 124.34
N GLY A 233 -136.43 -57.42 123.67
CA GLY A 233 -137.76 -57.66 124.23
C GLY A 233 -138.16 -56.76 125.40
N GLU A 234 -139.36 -57.00 125.94
CA GLU A 234 -140.06 -56.10 126.87
C GLU A 234 -139.43 -56.02 128.28
N ASP A 235 -138.64 -57.03 128.66
CA ASP A 235 -137.87 -57.06 129.90
C ASP A 235 -136.43 -56.53 129.76
N GLY A 236 -136.03 -56.11 128.56
CA GLY A 236 -134.69 -55.59 128.28
C GLY A 236 -134.54 -54.10 128.58
N ASP A 237 -133.34 -53.69 128.98
CA ASP A 237 -133.00 -52.28 129.14
C ASP A 237 -132.78 -51.60 127.78
N CYS A 238 -133.30 -50.39 127.65
CA CYS A 238 -133.13 -49.57 126.46
C CYS A 238 -131.64 -49.30 126.17
N PRO A 239 -131.11 -49.59 124.96
CA PRO A 239 -129.69 -49.44 124.63
C PRO A 239 -129.20 -47.99 124.50
N THR A 240 -130.09 -47.01 124.66
CA THR A 240 -129.74 -45.58 124.62
C THR A 240 -129.78 -44.92 126.00
N CYS A 241 -130.59 -45.42 126.93
CA CYS A 241 -130.80 -44.78 128.24
C CYS A 241 -130.93 -45.75 129.43
N GLU A 242 -130.69 -47.05 129.23
CA GLU A 242 -130.55 -48.12 130.23
C GLU A 242 -131.75 -48.31 131.18
N ARG A 243 -132.91 -47.74 130.84
CA ARG A 243 -134.16 -47.99 131.59
C ARG A 243 -134.86 -49.26 131.07
N PRO A 244 -135.42 -50.08 131.96
CA PRO A 244 -136.20 -51.25 131.57
C PRO A 244 -137.46 -50.83 130.80
N LEU A 245 -137.73 -51.48 129.67
CA LEU A 245 -138.74 -51.08 128.69
C LEU A 245 -140.19 -51.49 129.03
N LYS A 246 -140.44 -51.95 130.25
CA LYS A 246 -141.73 -52.49 130.71
C LYS A 246 -142.86 -51.47 130.51
N GLY A 247 -143.76 -51.75 129.56
CA GLY A 247 -144.95 -50.93 129.24
C GLY A 247 -144.76 -49.85 128.17
N GLU A 248 -143.54 -49.57 127.68
CA GLU A 248 -143.27 -48.54 126.66
C GLU A 248 -142.55 -49.05 125.40
N PHE A 249 -142.22 -50.35 125.33
CA PHE A 249 -141.50 -51.00 124.23
C PHE A 249 -142.10 -50.71 122.85
N GLU A 250 -143.42 -50.86 122.69
CA GLU A 250 -144.10 -50.65 121.40
C GLU A 250 -143.96 -49.21 120.88
N LYS A 251 -143.96 -48.20 121.77
CA LYS A 251 -143.82 -46.79 121.36
C LYS A 251 -142.44 -46.50 120.79
N VAL A 252 -141.38 -47.01 121.42
CA VAL A 252 -139.99 -46.79 120.98
C VAL A 252 -139.75 -47.45 119.62
N ILE A 253 -140.18 -48.70 119.45
CA ILE A 253 -140.09 -49.44 118.19
C ILE A 253 -140.84 -48.70 117.08
N SER A 254 -142.05 -48.21 117.38
CA SER A 254 -142.86 -47.47 116.41
C SER A 254 -142.15 -46.18 115.94
N HIS A 255 -141.49 -45.46 116.85
CA HIS A 255 -140.74 -44.24 116.51
C HIS A 255 -139.55 -44.55 115.60
N PHE A 256 -138.78 -45.61 115.88
CA PHE A 256 -137.70 -46.03 114.99
C PHE A 256 -138.20 -46.50 113.63
N LYS A 257 -139.32 -47.23 113.57
CA LYS A 257 -139.94 -47.65 112.30
C LYS A 257 -140.40 -46.47 111.46
N VAL A 258 -140.99 -45.45 112.08
CA VAL A 258 -141.36 -44.20 111.40
C VAL A 258 -140.12 -43.48 110.87
N ASN A 259 -139.06 -43.31 111.67
CA ASN A 259 -137.82 -42.68 111.21
C ASN A 259 -137.16 -43.42 110.04
N ILE A 260 -137.17 -44.76 110.04
CA ILE A 260 -136.65 -45.55 108.91
C ILE A 260 -137.48 -45.29 107.66
N GLN A 261 -138.81 -45.21 107.80
CA GLN A 261 -139.71 -44.96 106.69
C GLN A 261 -139.51 -43.56 106.09
N ASP A 262 -139.33 -42.55 106.94
CA ASP A 262 -139.08 -41.17 106.52
C ASP A 262 -137.73 -41.03 105.80
N ILE A 263 -136.65 -41.57 106.37
CA ILE A 263 -135.32 -41.54 105.72
C ILE A 263 -135.34 -42.33 104.41
N SER A 264 -136.03 -43.48 104.35
CA SER A 264 -136.15 -44.26 103.11
C SER A 264 -136.90 -43.49 102.03
N LYS A 265 -137.91 -42.69 102.40
CA LYS A 265 -138.65 -41.84 101.47
C LYS A 265 -137.79 -40.68 100.98
N GLU A 266 -137.00 -40.06 101.85
CA GLU A 266 -136.00 -39.04 101.47
C GLU A 266 -134.97 -39.58 100.47
N ILE A 267 -134.47 -40.80 100.68
CA ILE A 267 -133.56 -41.46 99.73
C ILE A 267 -134.24 -41.68 98.39
N GLN A 268 -135.48 -42.19 98.38
CA GLN A 268 -136.24 -42.43 97.16
C GLN A 268 -136.44 -41.12 96.36
N ASP A 269 -136.77 -40.02 97.04
CA ASP A 269 -136.93 -38.71 96.41
C ASP A 269 -135.61 -38.19 95.82
N LEU A 270 -134.48 -38.38 96.51
CA LEU A 270 -133.16 -38.02 95.99
C LEU A 270 -132.74 -38.90 94.81
N VAL A 271 -133.02 -40.21 94.82
CA VAL A 271 -132.74 -41.13 93.70
C VAL A 271 -133.57 -40.74 92.47
N ASN A 272 -134.85 -40.39 92.65
CA ASN A 272 -135.69 -39.88 91.56
C ASN A 272 -135.11 -38.57 90.98
N GLN A 273 -134.56 -37.69 91.82
CA GLN A 273 -133.86 -36.50 91.34
C GLN A 273 -132.56 -36.83 90.59
N GLU A 274 -131.77 -37.82 91.05
CA GLU A 274 -130.57 -38.27 90.34
C GLU A 274 -130.90 -38.82 88.95
N GLU A 275 -131.97 -39.61 88.80
CA GLU A 275 -132.41 -40.14 87.50
C GLU A 275 -132.71 -39.03 86.49
N THR A 276 -133.35 -37.93 86.91
CA THR A 276 -133.61 -36.78 86.03
C THR A 276 -132.34 -36.04 85.58
N LEU A 277 -131.23 -36.19 86.30
CA LEU A 277 -129.92 -35.59 85.97
C LEU A 277 -128.97 -36.55 85.24
N ILE A 278 -129.40 -37.77 84.91
CA ILE A 278 -128.56 -38.72 84.18
C ILE A 278 -128.30 -38.21 82.75
N ALA A 279 -129.33 -37.74 82.06
CA ALA A 279 -129.24 -37.19 80.72
C ALA A 279 -128.72 -35.74 80.70
N GLU A 280 -127.92 -35.40 79.70
CA GLU A 280 -127.45 -34.03 79.47
C GLU A 280 -128.63 -33.14 79.02
N PRO A 281 -128.79 -31.91 79.56
CA PRO A 281 -129.87 -31.01 79.16
C PRO A 281 -129.84 -30.69 77.66
N GLU A 282 -131.02 -30.72 77.01
CA GLU A 282 -131.15 -30.43 75.58
C GLU A 282 -130.57 -29.06 75.17
N ILE A 283 -130.59 -28.08 76.08
CA ILE A 283 -130.07 -26.73 75.83
C ILE A 283 -128.57 -26.73 75.57
N ILE A 284 -127.81 -27.59 76.28
CA ILE A 284 -126.36 -27.70 76.10
C ILE A 284 -126.06 -28.36 74.75
N ILE A 285 -126.83 -29.39 74.38
CA ILE A 285 -126.68 -30.11 73.11
C ILE A 285 -126.98 -29.18 71.94
N THR A 286 -128.08 -28.42 71.99
CA THR A 286 -128.45 -27.45 70.94
C THR A 286 -127.44 -26.33 70.81
N ASN A 287 -126.98 -25.75 71.93
CA ASN A 287 -125.94 -24.72 71.92
C ASN A 287 -124.61 -25.24 71.35
N ARG A 288 -124.23 -26.49 71.65
CA ARG A 288 -123.03 -27.14 71.10
C ARG A 288 -123.13 -27.39 69.59
N LEU A 289 -124.30 -27.80 69.10
CA LEU A 289 -124.54 -27.97 67.66
C LEU A 289 -124.52 -26.63 66.91
N ALA A 290 -125.13 -25.58 67.48
CA ALA A 290 -125.09 -24.24 66.92
C ALA A 290 -123.67 -23.67 66.87
N LEU A 291 -122.85 -23.93 67.90
CA LEU A 291 -121.44 -23.57 67.93
C LEU A 291 -120.67 -24.22 66.77
N ALA A 292 -120.87 -25.52 66.53
CA ALA A 292 -120.22 -26.23 65.44
C ALA A 292 -120.61 -25.68 64.05
N ASP A 293 -121.88 -25.30 63.85
CA ASP A 293 -122.34 -24.69 62.59
C ASP A 293 -121.72 -23.29 62.37
N PHE A 294 -121.61 -22.48 63.44
CA PHE A 294 -120.92 -21.20 63.35
C PHE A 294 -119.42 -21.34 63.10
N GLU A 295 -118.74 -22.29 63.76
CA GLU A 295 -117.32 -22.58 63.51
C GLU A 295 -117.07 -23.00 62.04
N LYS A 296 -117.96 -23.81 61.45
CA LYS A 296 -117.87 -24.20 60.04
C LYS A 296 -118.03 -23.00 59.08
N LYS A 297 -119.04 -22.15 59.31
CA LYS A 297 -119.25 -20.93 58.50
C LYS A 297 -118.08 -19.95 58.60
N PHE A 298 -117.47 -19.83 59.77
CA PHE A 298 -116.29 -19.00 59.98
C PHE A 298 -115.09 -19.48 59.14
N GLU A 299 -114.87 -20.79 59.04
CA GLU A 299 -113.78 -21.35 58.24
C GLU A 299 -113.97 -21.12 56.74
N GLU A 300 -115.21 -21.27 56.24
CA GLU A 300 -115.56 -21.00 54.83
C GLU A 300 -115.31 -19.54 54.45
N PHE A 301 -115.77 -18.59 55.26
CA PHE A 301 -115.54 -17.17 54.97
C PHE A 301 -114.07 -16.78 55.11
N SER A 302 -113.33 -17.34 56.07
CA SER A 302 -111.90 -17.07 56.23
C SER A 302 -111.07 -17.50 55.01
N LYS A 303 -111.42 -18.64 54.37
CA LYS A 303 -110.79 -19.07 53.11
C LYS A 303 -111.03 -18.10 51.96
N ILE A 304 -112.27 -17.59 51.83
CA ILE A 304 -112.61 -16.61 50.80
C ILE A 304 -111.86 -15.29 51.03
N GLN A 305 -111.72 -14.85 52.29
CA GLN A 305 -110.94 -13.64 52.61
C GLN A 305 -109.46 -13.77 52.20
N GLY A 306 -108.82 -14.93 52.42
CA GLY A 306 -107.43 -15.15 52.01
C GLY A 306 -107.22 -15.02 50.49
N GLN A 307 -108.11 -15.61 49.68
CA GLN A 307 -108.06 -15.48 48.21
C GLN A 307 -108.26 -14.04 47.73
N PHE A 308 -109.06 -13.27 48.47
CA PHE A 308 -109.35 -11.88 48.16
C PHE A 308 -108.15 -10.95 48.39
N GLU A 309 -107.41 -11.15 49.48
CA GLU A 309 -106.20 -10.37 49.79
C GLU A 309 -105.10 -10.55 48.73
N GLU A 310 -104.96 -11.74 48.14
CA GLU A 310 -104.04 -11.96 47.02
C GLU A 310 -104.45 -11.19 45.75
N LYS A 311 -105.76 -11.14 45.46
CA LYS A 311 -106.28 -10.38 44.31
C LYS A 311 -106.09 -8.87 44.48
N ILE A 312 -106.20 -8.35 45.70
CA ILE A 312 -105.90 -6.93 45.99
C ILE A 312 -104.45 -6.60 45.66
N LYS A 313 -103.48 -7.42 46.11
CA LYS A 313 -102.05 -7.21 45.80
C LYS A 313 -101.78 -7.22 44.30
N LEU A 314 -102.44 -8.11 43.56
CA LEU A 314 -102.33 -8.18 42.10
C LEU A 314 -102.92 -6.94 41.39
N SER A 315 -104.01 -6.36 41.92
CA SER A 315 -104.57 -5.11 41.41
C SER A 315 -103.60 -3.93 41.59
N GLU A 316 -102.94 -3.84 42.74
CA GLU A 316 -101.95 -2.80 43.02
C GLU A 316 -100.71 -2.90 42.11
N SER A 317 -100.19 -4.11 41.88
CA SER A 317 -99.05 -4.32 40.97
C SER A 317 -99.41 -3.93 39.52
N LEU A 318 -100.58 -4.34 39.04
CA LEU A 318 -101.05 -3.99 37.69
C LEU A 318 -101.21 -2.47 37.49
N LYS A 319 -101.73 -1.74 38.50
CA LYS A 319 -101.83 -0.27 38.45
C LYS A 319 -100.47 0.40 38.27
N SER A 320 -99.45 -0.09 38.96
CA SER A 320 -98.09 0.44 38.88
C SER A 320 -97.42 0.19 37.50
N GLU A 321 -97.68 -0.97 36.90
CA GLU A 321 -97.16 -1.31 35.57
C GLU A 321 -97.81 -0.48 34.46
N ILE A 322 -99.14 -0.27 34.56
CA ILE A 322 -99.88 0.59 33.62
C ILE A 322 -99.35 2.02 33.65
N THR A 323 -99.11 2.59 34.83
CA THR A 323 -98.56 3.96 34.95
C THR A 323 -97.18 4.07 34.34
N ARG A 324 -96.28 3.12 34.65
CA ARG A 324 -94.93 3.10 34.07
C ARG A 324 -94.95 3.00 32.54
N LYS A 325 -95.82 2.17 31.97
CA LYS A 325 -95.94 2.04 30.50
C LYS A 325 -96.52 3.28 29.84
N LYS A 326 -97.49 3.96 30.48
CA LYS A 326 -98.02 5.26 30.01
C LYS A 326 -96.94 6.35 30.01
N ASP A 327 -96.06 6.40 31.00
CA ASP A 327 -94.93 7.34 31.02
C ASP A 327 -93.88 7.07 29.93
N THR A 328 -93.64 5.80 29.58
CA THR A 328 -92.78 5.49 28.43
C THR A 328 -93.42 5.87 27.10
N LYS A 329 -94.76 5.75 26.99
CA LYS A 329 -95.50 6.15 25.80
C LYS A 329 -95.35 7.65 25.53
N THR A 330 -95.54 8.50 26.53
CA THR A 330 -95.45 9.97 26.38
C THR A 330 -94.05 10.41 25.95
N LYS A 331 -92.99 9.79 26.48
CA LYS A 331 -91.60 10.07 26.06
C LYS A 331 -91.33 9.72 24.60
N ILE A 332 -91.90 8.62 24.10
CA ILE A 332 -91.75 8.21 22.69
C ILE A 332 -92.57 9.14 21.77
N GLU A 333 -93.76 9.57 22.19
CA GLU A 333 -94.58 10.53 21.45
C GLU A 333 -93.90 11.91 21.32
N GLU A 334 -93.19 12.37 22.36
CA GLU A 334 -92.37 13.60 22.29
C GLU A 334 -91.18 13.48 21.34
N ALA A 335 -90.54 12.31 21.28
CA ALA A 335 -89.44 12.05 20.36
C ALA A 335 -89.90 12.04 18.89
N LEU A 336 -91.09 11.51 18.62
CA LEU A 336 -91.69 11.46 17.27
C LEU A 336 -91.98 12.84 16.68
N LYS A 337 -92.34 13.84 17.50
CA LYS A 337 -92.60 15.21 17.05
C LYS A 337 -91.36 15.96 16.54
N LYS A 338 -90.15 15.46 16.83
CA LYS A 338 -88.89 16.12 16.48
C LYS A 338 -88.24 15.59 15.19
N VAL A 339 -88.85 14.61 14.52
CA VAL A 339 -88.28 13.98 13.31
C VAL A 339 -88.77 14.72 12.05
N PRO A 340 -87.88 15.26 11.19
CA PRO A 340 -88.26 15.91 9.93
C PRO A 340 -88.86 14.92 8.91
N GLU A 341 -89.82 15.35 8.09
CA GLU A 341 -90.45 14.54 7.04
C GLU A 341 -89.91 14.87 5.65
N GLY A 342 -89.85 13.87 4.75
CA GLY A 342 -89.60 14.08 3.31
C GLY A 342 -88.47 13.26 2.69
N PHE A 343 -88.49 11.94 2.84
CA PHE A 343 -87.57 11.04 2.13
C PHE A 343 -88.18 10.54 0.81
N ASP A 344 -87.53 10.82 -0.32
CA ASP A 344 -87.89 10.27 -1.64
C ASP A 344 -86.89 9.18 -2.06
N ARG A 345 -87.37 7.94 -2.10
CA ARG A 345 -86.55 6.74 -2.36
C ARG A 345 -86.14 6.62 -3.83
N GLU A 346 -87.00 7.02 -4.76
CA GLU A 346 -86.73 6.89 -6.20
C GLU A 346 -85.66 7.87 -6.67
N LEU A 347 -85.64 9.07 -6.07
CA LEU A 347 -84.66 10.10 -6.37
C LEU A 347 -83.24 9.71 -5.89
N LEU A 348 -83.14 9.01 -4.75
CA LEU A 348 -81.85 8.52 -4.23
C LEU A 348 -81.25 7.41 -5.10
N GLU A 349 -82.05 6.47 -5.59
CA GLU A 349 -81.57 5.37 -6.45
C GLU A 349 -81.07 5.90 -7.81
N LYS A 350 -81.81 6.83 -8.44
CA LYS A 350 -81.38 7.49 -9.69
C LYS A 350 -80.07 8.29 -9.52
N LEU A 351 -79.95 9.07 -8.44
CA LEU A 351 -78.72 9.82 -8.17
C LEU A 351 -77.53 8.90 -7.89
N LYS A 352 -77.74 7.74 -7.26
CA LYS A 352 -76.68 6.74 -7.05
C LYS A 352 -76.18 6.15 -8.37
N GLU A 353 -77.07 5.84 -9.32
CA GLU A 353 -76.67 5.38 -10.65
C GLU A 353 -75.86 6.46 -11.41
N GLU A 354 -76.34 7.70 -11.44
CA GLU A 354 -75.63 8.83 -12.05
C GLU A 354 -74.26 9.06 -11.40
N PHE A 355 -74.16 8.92 -10.07
CA PHE A 355 -72.92 9.03 -9.33
C PHE A 355 -71.92 7.92 -9.70
N THR A 356 -72.36 6.69 -9.95
CA THR A 356 -71.43 5.63 -10.38
C THR A 356 -70.79 5.92 -11.74
N ASN A 357 -71.53 6.52 -12.67
CA ASN A 357 -71.01 6.89 -13.98
C ASN A 357 -70.08 8.10 -13.87
N LEU A 358 -70.44 9.12 -13.08
CA LEU A 358 -69.57 10.27 -12.83
C LEU A 358 -68.29 9.90 -12.04
N LYS A 359 -68.34 8.88 -11.17
CA LYS A 359 -67.16 8.37 -10.46
C LYS A 359 -66.14 7.75 -11.41
N LYS A 360 -66.57 7.00 -12.43
CA LYS A 360 -65.66 6.45 -13.46
C LYS A 360 -64.92 7.58 -14.21
N ILE A 361 -65.64 8.65 -14.53
CA ILE A 361 -65.06 9.85 -15.16
C ILE A 361 -64.06 10.52 -14.21
N TYR A 362 -64.38 10.62 -12.92
CA TYR A 362 -63.49 11.18 -11.91
C TYR A 362 -62.19 10.39 -11.73
N ASP A 363 -62.27 9.05 -11.71
CA ASP A 363 -61.09 8.19 -11.62
C ASP A 363 -60.20 8.32 -12.89
N GLU A 364 -60.81 8.47 -14.07
CA GLU A 364 -60.09 8.76 -15.33
C GLU A 364 -59.38 10.13 -15.29
N ILE A 365 -60.02 11.17 -14.73
CA ILE A 365 -59.42 12.49 -14.52
C ILE A 365 -58.19 12.40 -13.61
N LEU A 366 -58.26 11.65 -12.50
CA LEU A 366 -57.12 11.48 -11.60
C LEU A 366 -55.94 10.77 -12.28
N GLY A 367 -56.22 9.73 -13.06
CA GLY A 367 -55.20 9.03 -13.85
C GLY A 367 -54.54 9.92 -14.90
N LEU A 368 -55.33 10.70 -15.64
CA LEU A 368 -54.83 11.63 -16.66
C LEU A 368 -54.07 12.81 -16.04
N LYS A 369 -54.47 13.32 -14.87
CA LYS A 369 -53.70 14.33 -14.12
C LYS A 369 -52.33 13.81 -13.73
N ALA A 370 -52.25 12.60 -13.16
CA ALA A 370 -50.98 12.01 -12.76
C ALA A 370 -49.99 11.88 -13.94
N GLN A 371 -50.49 11.50 -15.12
CA GLN A 371 -49.68 11.32 -16.33
C GLN A 371 -49.26 12.65 -16.99
N THR A 372 -50.05 13.71 -16.85
CA THR A 372 -49.78 15.01 -17.48
C THR A 372 -48.88 15.95 -16.66
N ILE A 373 -48.57 15.61 -15.39
CA ILE A 373 -47.68 16.39 -14.51
C ILE A 373 -46.28 16.62 -15.11
N ASN A 374 -45.76 15.66 -15.89
CA ASN A 374 -44.40 15.74 -16.43
C ASN A 374 -44.34 16.38 -17.82
N LYS A 375 -45.46 16.88 -18.36
CA LYS A 375 -45.52 17.47 -19.70
C LYS A 375 -44.53 18.64 -19.87
N ASP A 376 -44.50 19.57 -18.92
CA ASP A 376 -43.62 20.74 -18.98
C ASP A 376 -42.14 20.34 -18.95
N LYS A 377 -41.79 19.28 -18.21
CA LYS A 377 -40.41 18.75 -18.15
C LYS A 377 -40.01 18.10 -19.47
N ILE A 378 -40.90 17.35 -20.10
CA ILE A 378 -40.64 16.69 -21.40
C ILE A 378 -40.54 17.74 -22.51
N SER A 379 -41.40 18.77 -22.49
CA SER A 379 -41.32 19.90 -23.42
C SER A 379 -40.00 20.68 -23.30
N GLN A 380 -39.55 20.98 -22.07
CA GLN A 380 -38.25 21.63 -21.85
C GLN A 380 -37.06 20.74 -22.27
N ALA A 381 -37.14 19.43 -22.01
CA ALA A 381 -36.12 18.48 -22.45
C ALA A 381 -36.03 18.42 -23.99
N LEU A 382 -37.18 18.43 -24.68
CA LEU A 382 -37.25 18.48 -26.13
C LEU A 382 -36.62 19.75 -26.70
N GLU A 383 -36.95 20.93 -26.16
CA GLU A 383 -36.32 22.21 -26.57
C GLU A 383 -34.81 22.20 -26.39
N SER A 384 -34.33 21.67 -25.26
CA SER A 384 -32.88 21.55 -25.00
C SER A 384 -32.18 20.62 -25.99
N ALA A 385 -32.79 19.47 -26.29
CA ALA A 385 -32.24 18.49 -27.23
C ALA A 385 -32.16 19.06 -28.66
N ILE A 386 -33.17 19.82 -29.09
CA ILE A 386 -33.19 20.50 -30.40
C ILE A 386 -32.05 21.54 -30.48
N LYS A 387 -31.84 22.32 -29.41
CA LYS A 387 -30.75 23.31 -29.35
C LYS A 387 -29.38 22.64 -29.42
N ASP A 388 -29.18 21.54 -28.70
CA ASP A 388 -27.93 20.77 -28.70
C ASP A 388 -27.65 20.11 -30.06
N LYS A 389 -28.71 19.66 -30.75
CA LYS A 389 -28.62 19.16 -32.13
C LYS A 389 -28.14 20.26 -33.06
N GLN A 390 -28.73 21.45 -32.98
CA GLN A 390 -28.36 22.59 -33.82
C GLN A 390 -26.89 23.02 -33.60
N GLN A 391 -26.43 23.05 -32.35
CA GLN A 391 -25.01 23.32 -32.04
C GLN A 391 -24.09 22.25 -32.64
N SER A 392 -24.47 20.98 -32.53
CA SER A 392 -23.69 19.86 -33.08
C SER A 392 -23.65 19.91 -34.61
N GLN A 393 -24.74 20.34 -35.26
CA GLN A 393 -24.79 20.56 -36.71
C GLN A 393 -23.89 21.71 -37.16
N ASN A 394 -23.86 22.84 -36.43
CA ASN A 394 -22.93 23.94 -36.73
C ASN A 394 -21.47 23.48 -36.60
N LYS A 395 -21.16 22.69 -35.57
CA LYS A 395 -19.82 22.12 -35.40
C LYS A 395 -19.44 21.15 -36.52
N LYS A 396 -20.39 20.34 -37.00
CA LYS A 396 -20.20 19.49 -38.17
C LYS A 396 -19.83 20.33 -39.40
N THR A 397 -20.56 21.40 -39.68
CA THR A 397 -20.27 22.27 -40.84
C THR A 397 -18.90 22.92 -40.75
N GLU A 398 -18.49 23.39 -39.56
CA GLU A 398 -17.15 23.94 -39.35
C GLU A 398 -16.04 22.89 -39.57
N LEU A 399 -16.25 21.65 -39.11
CA LEU A 399 -15.29 20.56 -39.29
C LEU A 399 -15.19 20.12 -40.75
N ASP A 400 -16.33 20.05 -41.46
CA ASP A 400 -16.38 19.76 -42.90
C ASP A 400 -15.63 20.84 -43.72
N GLU A 401 -15.77 22.12 -43.36
CA GLU A 401 -15.02 23.21 -43.99
C GLU A 401 -13.52 23.11 -43.73
N LYS A 402 -13.11 22.83 -42.48
CA LYS A 402 -11.70 22.63 -42.11
C LYS A 402 -11.08 21.45 -42.85
N LEU A 403 -11.79 20.34 -42.98
CA LEU A 403 -11.33 19.17 -43.74
C LEU A 403 -11.18 19.45 -45.23
N LYS A 404 -12.09 20.23 -45.83
CA LYS A 404 -11.97 20.68 -47.23
C LYS A 404 -10.78 21.61 -47.43
N GLN A 405 -10.51 22.52 -46.50
CA GLN A 405 -9.38 23.45 -46.57
C GLN A 405 -8.02 22.74 -46.49
N LEU A 406 -7.94 21.61 -45.79
CA LEU A 406 -6.70 20.83 -45.67
C LEU A 406 -6.28 20.14 -46.98
N ASN A 407 -7.21 19.91 -47.91
CA ASN A 407 -7.00 19.27 -49.22
C ASN A 407 -6.06 18.05 -49.19
N TYR A 408 -6.19 17.22 -48.15
CA TYR A 408 -5.31 16.07 -47.90
C TYR A 408 -5.61 14.92 -48.87
N SER A 409 -4.58 14.41 -49.54
CA SER A 409 -4.63 13.19 -50.34
C SER A 409 -3.66 12.15 -49.79
N GLU A 410 -4.17 10.95 -49.49
CA GLU A 410 -3.34 9.84 -49.00
C GLU A 410 -2.30 9.38 -50.04
N GLU A 411 -2.61 9.54 -51.33
CA GLU A 411 -1.69 9.21 -52.42
C GLU A 411 -0.50 10.17 -52.49
N GLU A 412 -0.72 11.46 -52.27
CA GLU A 412 0.36 12.47 -52.24
C GLU A 412 1.25 12.31 -51.00
N TYR A 413 0.65 12.00 -49.85
CA TYR A 413 1.39 11.68 -48.63
C TYR A 413 2.34 10.50 -48.86
N LYS A 414 1.83 9.37 -49.39
CA LYS A 414 2.65 8.16 -49.64
C LYS A 414 3.76 8.41 -50.65
N LYS A 415 3.49 9.16 -51.73
CA LYS A 415 4.53 9.52 -52.72
C LYS A 415 5.69 10.27 -52.08
N ILE A 416 5.39 11.24 -51.20
CA ILE A 416 6.41 12.07 -50.55
C ILE A 416 7.12 11.30 -49.42
N GLU A 417 6.40 10.44 -48.70
CA GLU A 417 6.97 9.51 -47.72
C GLU A 417 7.99 8.56 -48.37
N ASP A 418 7.63 7.95 -49.50
CA ASP A 418 8.52 7.07 -50.26
C ASP A 418 9.73 7.81 -50.82
N LEU A 419 9.52 9.03 -51.36
CA LEU A 419 10.61 9.88 -51.85
C LEU A 419 11.62 10.21 -50.75
N ILE A 420 11.15 10.57 -49.55
CA ILE A 420 12.03 10.89 -48.43
C ILE A 420 12.73 9.66 -47.90
N SER A 421 12.01 8.56 -47.70
CA SER A 421 12.59 7.29 -47.26
C SER A 421 13.70 6.82 -48.20
N ASN A 422 13.50 6.94 -49.51
CA ASN A 422 14.50 6.60 -50.51
C ASN A 422 15.70 7.57 -50.49
N THR A 423 15.45 8.86 -50.30
CA THR A 423 16.52 9.88 -50.22
C THR A 423 17.34 9.74 -48.94
N GLU A 424 16.72 9.45 -47.79
CA GLU A 424 17.40 9.15 -46.52
C GLU A 424 18.29 7.91 -46.65
N LYS A 425 17.80 6.84 -47.29
CA LYS A 425 18.61 5.65 -47.60
C LYS A 425 19.80 6.00 -48.50
N ALA A 426 19.61 6.85 -49.50
CA ALA A 426 20.69 7.31 -50.37
C ALA A 426 21.77 8.08 -49.59
N VAL A 427 21.37 9.03 -48.73
CA VAL A 427 22.27 9.79 -47.85
C VAL A 427 23.06 8.86 -46.92
N ASN A 428 22.38 7.92 -46.26
CA ASN A 428 23.04 6.99 -45.35
C ASN A 428 24.05 6.09 -46.07
N ASN A 429 23.71 5.59 -47.26
CA ASN A 429 24.63 4.80 -48.08
C ASN A 429 25.83 5.63 -48.54
N ALA A 430 25.61 6.86 -49.02
CA ALA A 430 26.69 7.76 -49.42
C ALA A 430 27.61 8.09 -48.23
N GLN A 431 27.05 8.27 -47.03
CA GLN A 431 27.80 8.56 -45.82
C GLN A 431 28.67 7.37 -45.39
N TYR A 432 28.13 6.15 -45.44
CA TYR A 432 28.89 4.93 -45.18
C TYR A 432 30.10 4.80 -46.14
N GLU A 433 29.87 5.04 -47.43
CA GLU A 433 30.94 4.98 -48.44
C GLU A 433 32.04 6.02 -48.19
N VAL A 434 31.70 7.24 -47.79
CA VAL A 434 32.69 8.27 -47.42
C VAL A 434 33.52 7.81 -46.22
N ILE A 435 32.89 7.32 -45.16
CA ILE A 435 33.58 6.85 -43.95
C ILE A 435 34.55 5.69 -44.28
N LYS A 436 34.12 4.78 -45.16
CA LYS A 436 34.97 3.67 -45.61
C LYS A 436 36.25 4.17 -46.28
N VAL A 437 36.11 5.08 -47.25
CA VAL A 437 37.27 5.64 -47.97
C VAL A 437 38.14 6.52 -47.06
N GLU A 438 37.57 7.23 -46.09
CA GLU A 438 38.34 7.94 -45.07
C GLU A 438 39.18 7.02 -44.19
N GLY A 439 38.66 5.82 -43.87
CA GLY A 439 39.42 4.77 -43.20
C GLY A 439 40.63 4.34 -44.02
N GLU A 440 40.41 4.01 -45.30
CA GLU A 440 41.47 3.63 -46.24
C GLU A 440 42.55 4.74 -46.38
N LEU A 441 42.13 6.02 -46.45
CA LEU A 441 43.07 7.16 -46.50
C LEU A 441 43.92 7.26 -45.23
N LYS A 442 43.34 7.03 -44.04
CA LYS A 442 44.10 7.07 -42.79
C LYS A 442 45.17 5.97 -42.77
N GLU A 443 44.81 4.75 -43.15
CA GLU A 443 45.74 3.63 -43.24
C GLU A 443 46.90 3.93 -44.21
N ILE A 444 46.59 4.39 -45.43
CA ILE A 444 47.62 4.74 -46.42
C ILE A 444 48.54 5.85 -45.91
N ASN A 445 48.00 6.89 -45.26
CA ASN A 445 48.82 7.97 -44.68
C ASN A 445 49.74 7.47 -43.55
N THR A 446 49.29 6.54 -42.72
CA THR A 446 50.16 5.95 -41.67
C THR A 446 51.32 5.17 -42.25
N ILE A 447 51.08 4.41 -43.33
CA ILE A 447 52.13 3.68 -44.05
C ILE A 447 53.12 4.67 -44.68
N LEU A 448 52.62 5.71 -45.34
CA LEU A 448 53.46 6.74 -45.96
C LEU A 448 54.38 7.44 -44.96
N ASN A 449 53.85 7.81 -43.78
CA ASN A 449 54.65 8.44 -42.73
C ASN A 449 55.78 7.53 -42.24
N ARG A 450 55.50 6.23 -42.06
CA ARG A 450 56.53 5.25 -41.67
C ARG A 450 57.63 5.13 -42.73
N ILE A 451 57.26 5.11 -44.01
CA ILE A 451 58.23 5.07 -45.12
C ILE A 451 59.09 6.34 -45.13
N LEU A 452 58.50 7.52 -44.92
CA LEU A 452 59.24 8.79 -44.85
C LEU A 452 60.24 8.82 -43.67
N GLU A 453 59.89 8.25 -42.52
CA GLU A 453 60.81 8.13 -41.37
C GLU A 453 62.00 7.21 -41.70
N ILE A 454 61.75 6.07 -42.35
CA ILE A 454 62.79 5.14 -42.79
C ILE A 454 63.72 5.82 -43.81
N GLU A 455 63.17 6.52 -44.80
CA GLU A 455 63.94 7.26 -45.81
C GLU A 455 64.84 8.31 -45.17
N LYS A 456 64.32 9.07 -44.19
CA LYS A 456 65.09 10.08 -43.46
C LYS A 456 66.23 9.45 -42.66
N ALA A 457 65.95 8.38 -41.92
CA ALA A 457 66.95 7.66 -41.15
C ALA A 457 68.07 7.08 -42.05
N HIS A 458 67.72 6.62 -43.25
CA HIS A 458 68.68 6.15 -44.24
C HIS A 458 69.60 7.28 -44.74
N LYS A 459 69.01 8.43 -45.13
CA LYS A 459 69.76 9.62 -45.55
C LYS A 459 70.71 10.13 -44.47
N ASP A 460 70.29 10.12 -43.21
CA ASP A 460 71.13 10.57 -42.09
C ASP A 460 72.30 9.60 -41.84
N LYS A 461 72.07 8.28 -41.90
CA LYS A 461 73.15 7.28 -41.85
C LYS A 461 74.13 7.39 -43.03
N GLN A 462 73.65 7.67 -44.25
CA GLN A 462 74.51 7.90 -45.41
C GLN A 462 75.42 9.12 -45.23
N LYS A 463 74.89 10.23 -44.69
CA LYS A 463 75.70 11.42 -44.39
C LYS A 463 76.78 11.12 -43.35
N LEU A 464 76.44 10.36 -42.31
CA LEU A 464 77.39 9.93 -41.28
C LEU A 464 78.51 9.06 -41.87
N ILE A 465 78.17 8.10 -42.75
CA ILE A 465 79.17 7.30 -43.48
C ILE A 465 80.12 8.20 -44.27
N LYS A 466 79.61 9.18 -45.02
CA LYS A 466 80.46 10.09 -45.81
C LYS A 466 81.43 10.88 -44.94
N SER A 467 80.95 11.47 -43.85
CA SER A 467 81.79 12.20 -42.89
C SER A 467 82.89 11.31 -42.29
N LYS A 468 82.56 10.07 -41.91
CA LYS A 468 83.53 9.10 -41.40
C LYS A 468 84.54 8.65 -42.46
N GLN A 469 84.14 8.56 -43.73
CA GLN A 469 85.04 8.25 -44.84
C GLN A 469 86.07 9.37 -45.09
N GLU A 470 85.67 10.63 -44.96
CA GLU A 470 86.59 11.77 -45.05
C GLU A 470 87.62 11.74 -43.93
N GLU A 471 87.19 11.48 -42.69
CA GLU A 471 88.05 11.29 -41.52
C GLU A 471 89.06 10.14 -41.75
N LEU A 472 88.58 9.01 -42.29
CA LEU A 472 89.42 7.86 -42.62
C LEU A 472 90.47 8.20 -43.69
N ASN A 473 90.11 8.94 -44.73
CA ASN A 473 91.03 9.34 -45.79
C ASN A 473 92.16 10.22 -45.24
N TYR A 474 91.82 11.18 -44.37
CA TYR A 474 92.81 12.02 -43.70
C TYR A 474 93.79 11.20 -42.85
N LEU A 475 93.28 10.22 -42.09
CA LEU A 475 94.14 9.32 -41.32
C LEU A 475 95.04 8.44 -42.18
N ILE A 476 94.58 8.01 -43.36
CA ILE A 476 95.40 7.27 -44.33
C ILE A 476 96.53 8.16 -44.86
N GLU A 477 96.23 9.40 -45.23
CA GLU A 477 97.25 10.35 -45.71
C GLU A 477 98.28 10.68 -44.64
N LEU A 478 97.84 10.90 -43.39
CA LEU A 478 98.73 11.11 -42.26
C LEU A 478 99.65 9.91 -42.02
N ASP A 479 99.12 8.68 -41.98
CA ASP A 479 99.94 7.46 -41.79
C ASP A 479 101.00 7.32 -42.89
N ARG A 480 100.64 7.66 -44.14
CA ARG A 480 101.57 7.70 -45.28
C ARG A 480 102.64 8.78 -45.12
N PHE A 481 102.25 10.00 -44.74
CA PHE A 481 103.18 11.10 -44.54
C PHE A 481 104.16 10.83 -43.40
N TYR A 482 103.68 10.36 -42.25
CA TYR A 482 104.55 10.00 -41.12
C TYR A 482 105.57 8.93 -41.51
N SER A 483 105.14 7.91 -42.25
CA SER A 483 106.03 6.85 -42.73
C SER A 483 107.11 7.41 -43.66
N TYR A 484 106.72 8.24 -44.64
CA TYR A 484 107.66 8.90 -45.56
C TYR A 484 108.60 9.88 -44.84
N PHE A 485 108.10 10.65 -43.87
CA PHE A 485 108.89 11.61 -43.11
C PHE A 485 109.97 10.92 -42.27
N LEU A 486 109.62 9.83 -41.58
CA LEU A 486 110.59 9.01 -40.84
C LEU A 486 111.67 8.42 -41.75
N GLU A 487 111.27 7.92 -42.93
CA GLU A 487 112.23 7.42 -43.93
C GLU A 487 113.17 8.53 -44.41
N LYS A 488 112.64 9.72 -44.72
CA LYS A 488 113.44 10.87 -45.13
C LYS A 488 114.43 11.32 -44.06
N LEU A 489 114.00 11.38 -42.79
CA LEU A 489 114.88 11.74 -41.66
C LEU A 489 116.05 10.76 -41.52
N ASN A 490 115.77 9.46 -41.63
CA ASN A 490 116.80 8.42 -41.57
C ASN A 490 117.81 8.56 -42.72
N ASN A 491 117.33 8.81 -43.94
CA ASN A 491 118.19 9.02 -45.12
C ASN A 491 119.06 10.29 -45.03
N GLN A 492 118.66 11.29 -44.23
CA GLN A 492 119.47 12.49 -43.98
C GLN A 492 120.50 12.28 -42.87
N ALA A 493 120.15 11.57 -41.80
CA ALA A 493 121.05 11.36 -40.66
C ALA A 493 122.27 10.51 -41.03
N ARG A 494 122.11 9.53 -41.93
CA ARG A 494 123.17 8.58 -42.26
C ARG A 494 124.39 9.19 -42.99
N PRO A 495 124.24 10.01 -44.05
CA PRO A 495 125.37 10.71 -44.67
C PRO A 495 126.08 11.66 -43.71
N GLU A 496 125.33 12.38 -42.89
CA GLU A 496 125.90 13.31 -41.90
C GLU A 496 126.74 12.56 -40.84
N LEU A 497 126.24 11.44 -40.33
CA LEU A 497 127.01 10.54 -39.46
C LEU A 497 128.29 10.02 -40.13
N SER A 498 128.19 9.63 -41.40
CA SER A 498 129.33 9.14 -42.19
C SER A 498 130.38 10.23 -42.39
N GLU A 499 129.96 11.48 -42.62
CA GLU A 499 130.86 12.63 -42.76
C GLU A 499 131.64 12.90 -41.46
N TYR A 500 130.95 12.95 -40.32
CA TYR A 500 131.60 13.13 -39.01
C TYR A 500 132.55 11.97 -38.69
N ALA A 501 132.10 10.74 -38.89
CA ALA A 501 132.90 9.55 -38.63
C ALA A 501 134.13 9.48 -39.55
N SER A 502 134.02 9.92 -40.81
CA SER A 502 135.14 10.01 -41.74
C SER A 502 136.19 11.02 -41.30
N LYS A 503 135.78 12.21 -40.81
CA LYS A 503 136.71 13.23 -40.29
C LYS A 503 137.52 12.69 -39.13
N PHE A 504 136.84 12.06 -38.16
CA PHE A 504 137.52 11.42 -37.03
C PHE A 504 138.43 10.29 -37.48
N LEU A 505 138.00 9.45 -38.42
CA LEU A 505 138.83 8.36 -38.92
C LEU A 505 140.12 8.84 -39.58
N MET A 506 140.04 9.91 -40.37
CA MET A 506 141.19 10.51 -41.05
C MET A 506 142.21 11.06 -40.04
N GLU A 507 141.72 11.76 -39.00
CA GLU A 507 142.56 12.28 -37.91
C GLU A 507 143.20 11.15 -37.10
N LEU A 508 142.47 10.06 -36.82
CA LEU A 508 143.00 8.93 -36.03
C LEU A 508 144.03 8.09 -36.77
N THR A 509 143.98 8.05 -38.10
CA THR A 509 144.79 7.12 -38.90
C THR A 509 145.87 7.80 -39.74
N ASP A 510 146.20 9.07 -39.45
CA ASP A 510 147.14 9.89 -40.20
C ASP A 510 146.84 9.90 -41.71
N GLY A 511 145.57 9.88 -42.06
CA GLY A 511 145.11 9.85 -43.46
C GLY A 511 145.26 8.50 -44.16
N ARG A 512 145.54 7.39 -43.45
CA ARG A 512 145.55 6.05 -44.05
C ARG A 512 144.20 5.67 -44.64
N TYR A 513 143.11 6.00 -43.95
CA TYR A 513 141.76 5.77 -44.47
C TYR A 513 141.15 7.07 -44.93
N SER A 514 140.57 7.05 -46.13
CA SER A 514 140.02 8.24 -46.78
C SER A 514 138.60 8.57 -46.28
N SER A 515 137.79 7.55 -46.00
CA SER A 515 136.41 7.74 -45.54
C SER A 515 135.84 6.50 -44.82
N LEU A 516 134.81 6.77 -44.01
CA LEU A 516 133.95 5.81 -43.35
C LEU A 516 132.50 6.10 -43.76
N GLU A 517 131.86 5.14 -44.41
CA GLU A 517 130.45 5.22 -44.78
C GLU A 517 129.62 4.17 -44.05
N LEU A 518 128.38 4.50 -43.74
CA LEU A 518 127.38 3.54 -43.28
C LEU A 518 126.58 3.05 -44.50
N ASN A 519 126.19 1.78 -44.56
CA ASN A 519 125.28 1.27 -45.60
C ASN A 519 123.78 1.42 -45.23
N ASP A 520 122.84 1.01 -46.09
CA ASP A 520 121.37 1.14 -45.83
C ASP A 520 120.91 0.43 -44.55
N LYS A 521 121.71 -0.52 -44.05
CA LYS A 521 121.49 -1.25 -42.80
C LYS A 521 122.31 -0.70 -41.63
N TYR A 522 122.98 0.43 -41.79
CA TYR A 522 123.89 1.05 -40.82
C TYR A 522 125.13 0.20 -40.49
N GLU A 523 125.59 -0.66 -41.42
CA GLU A 523 126.86 -1.39 -41.30
C GLU A 523 128.02 -0.51 -41.80
N ILE A 524 129.20 -0.65 -41.21
CA ILE A 524 130.38 0.17 -41.46
C ILE A 524 131.10 -0.28 -42.75
N CYS A 525 131.42 0.66 -43.63
CA CYS A 525 132.27 0.47 -44.81
C CYS A 525 133.47 1.43 -44.76
N LEU A 526 134.69 0.88 -44.71
CA LEU A 526 135.94 1.66 -44.71
C LEU A 526 136.51 1.75 -46.13
N TYR A 527 137.02 2.93 -46.49
CA TYR A 527 137.69 3.18 -47.75
C TYR A 527 139.18 3.48 -47.55
N ASP A 528 140.02 2.81 -48.33
CA ASP A 528 141.47 2.98 -48.37
C ASP A 528 141.84 3.41 -49.80
N ASP A 529 142.40 4.62 -49.95
CA ASP A 529 142.68 5.27 -51.24
C ASP A 529 141.51 5.22 -52.26
N GLY A 530 140.28 5.35 -51.76
CA GLY A 530 139.05 5.34 -52.59
C GLY A 530 138.48 3.96 -52.90
N GLU A 531 139.12 2.85 -52.50
CA GLU A 531 138.57 1.50 -52.64
C GLU A 531 137.99 0.98 -51.31
N ILE A 532 136.86 0.25 -51.38
CA ILE A 532 136.25 -0.38 -50.20
C ILE A 532 137.18 -1.48 -49.70
N LYS A 533 137.55 -1.40 -48.43
CA LYS A 533 138.33 -2.44 -47.79
C LYS A 533 137.47 -3.69 -47.54
N PRO A 534 137.82 -4.85 -48.12
CA PRO A 534 136.98 -6.06 -48.03
C PRO A 534 137.01 -6.72 -46.64
N VAL A 535 138.08 -6.52 -45.87
CA VAL A 535 138.26 -7.09 -44.53
C VAL A 535 138.76 -6.01 -43.59
N ILE A 536 137.98 -5.72 -42.56
CA ILE A 536 138.34 -4.80 -41.47
C ILE A 536 139.00 -5.65 -40.37
N SER A 537 140.19 -5.28 -39.92
CA SER A 537 140.83 -5.95 -38.78
C SER A 537 140.18 -5.52 -37.45
N GLY A 538 140.30 -6.33 -36.39
CA GLY A 538 139.69 -6.00 -35.09
C GLY A 538 140.07 -4.60 -34.57
N GLY A 539 141.37 -4.22 -34.64
CA GLY A 539 141.80 -2.88 -34.23
C GLY A 539 141.30 -1.75 -35.14
N GLU A 540 140.92 -2.02 -36.39
CA GLU A 540 140.30 -1.02 -37.27
C GLU A 540 138.80 -0.92 -37.06
N GLU A 541 138.14 -2.04 -36.74
CA GLU A 541 136.74 -2.08 -36.34
C GLU A 541 136.54 -1.29 -35.05
N ASP A 542 137.45 -1.41 -34.08
CA ASP A 542 137.44 -0.62 -32.84
C ASP A 542 137.56 0.89 -33.11
N ILE A 543 138.50 1.30 -33.98
CA ILE A 543 138.65 2.70 -34.39
C ILE A 543 137.40 3.21 -35.11
N ALA A 544 136.85 2.43 -36.04
CA ALA A 544 135.67 2.82 -36.80
C ALA A 544 134.44 2.95 -35.89
N ASN A 545 134.25 2.03 -34.95
CA ASN A 545 133.20 2.10 -33.94
C ASN A 545 133.36 3.31 -33.04
N LEU A 546 134.59 3.61 -32.59
CA LEU A 546 134.89 4.82 -31.83
C LEU A 546 134.52 6.08 -32.64
N CYS A 547 134.94 6.17 -33.90
CA CYS A 547 134.61 7.28 -34.81
C CYS A 547 133.10 7.47 -34.94
N ILE A 548 132.33 6.40 -35.09
CA ILE A 548 130.86 6.47 -35.17
C ILE A 548 130.25 6.94 -33.85
N ARG A 549 130.71 6.43 -32.70
CA ARG A 549 130.21 6.87 -31.40
C ARG A 549 130.49 8.35 -31.16
N LEU A 550 131.69 8.81 -31.53
CA LEU A 550 132.04 10.23 -31.48
C LEU A 550 131.19 11.04 -32.47
N ALA A 551 130.96 10.53 -33.68
CA ALA A 551 130.11 11.17 -34.70
C ALA A 551 128.65 11.30 -34.25
N ILE A 552 128.08 10.26 -33.64
CA ILE A 552 126.73 10.31 -33.05
C ILE A 552 126.69 11.35 -31.93
N SER A 553 127.66 11.32 -31.03
CA SER A 553 127.72 12.25 -29.89
C SER A 553 127.86 13.69 -30.36
N GLN A 554 128.70 13.95 -31.37
CA GLN A 554 128.87 15.27 -31.97
C GLN A 554 127.62 15.72 -32.73
N MET A 555 126.99 14.84 -33.51
CA MET A 555 125.75 15.16 -34.24
C MET A 555 124.60 15.48 -33.28
N ILE A 556 124.50 14.78 -32.16
CA ILE A 556 123.53 15.08 -31.09
C ILE A 556 123.83 16.43 -30.45
N ALA A 557 125.09 16.68 -30.05
CA ALA A 557 125.50 17.95 -29.45
C ALA A 557 125.13 19.13 -30.36
N GLN A 558 125.50 19.07 -31.65
CA GLN A 558 125.20 20.13 -32.60
C GLN A 558 123.71 20.35 -32.83
N ARG A 559 122.93 19.28 -33.04
CA ARG A 559 121.47 19.38 -33.27
C ARG A 559 120.71 19.87 -32.04
N SER A 560 121.19 19.56 -30.85
CA SER A 560 120.63 20.06 -29.59
C SER A 560 120.95 21.54 -29.32
N GLY A 561 121.95 22.10 -30.01
CA GLY A 561 122.42 23.48 -29.84
C GLY A 561 123.13 23.75 -28.52
N ARG A 562 123.59 22.69 -27.82
CA ARG A 562 124.30 22.76 -26.53
C ARG A 562 125.55 21.87 -26.56
N SER A 563 126.62 22.30 -25.91
CA SER A 563 127.76 21.42 -25.60
C SER A 563 127.26 20.27 -24.72
N LEU A 564 127.72 19.04 -24.99
CA LEU A 564 127.51 17.93 -24.06
C LEU A 564 128.52 18.11 -22.93
N SER A 565 128.09 18.03 -21.68
CA SER A 565 128.96 18.34 -20.54
C SER A 565 130.05 17.28 -20.31
N LEU A 566 129.78 16.02 -20.69
CA LEU A 566 130.64 14.90 -20.31
C LEU A 566 130.71 13.84 -21.41
N LEU A 567 131.93 13.43 -21.75
CA LEU A 567 132.23 12.26 -22.57
C LEU A 567 133.08 11.28 -21.73
N ILE A 568 132.63 10.04 -21.57
CA ILE A 568 133.38 8.99 -20.86
C ILE A 568 133.78 7.94 -21.89
N LEU A 569 135.08 7.60 -21.93
CA LEU A 569 135.66 6.61 -22.81
C LEU A 569 136.38 5.55 -21.96
N ASP A 570 135.91 4.32 -22.06
CA ASP A 570 136.42 3.19 -21.28
C ASP A 570 137.17 2.21 -22.19
N GLU A 571 138.45 2.00 -21.88
CA GLU A 571 139.38 1.06 -22.54
C GLU A 571 139.44 1.17 -24.06
N VAL A 572 139.34 2.39 -24.60
CA VAL A 572 139.29 2.64 -26.04
C VAL A 572 140.64 2.46 -26.77
N PHE A 573 141.71 2.12 -26.04
CA PHE A 573 143.06 1.99 -26.61
C PHE A 573 143.60 0.56 -26.69
N GLY A 574 142.92 -0.43 -26.11
CA GLY A 574 143.50 -1.76 -25.86
C GLY A 574 144.00 -2.51 -27.11
N SER A 575 143.47 -2.18 -28.30
CA SER A 575 143.83 -2.80 -29.59
C SER A 575 144.66 -1.89 -30.51
N LEU A 576 145.04 -0.69 -30.04
CA LEU A 576 145.72 0.33 -30.85
C LEU A 576 147.24 0.27 -30.68
N ASP A 577 147.98 0.54 -31.75
CA ASP A 577 149.43 0.78 -31.69
C ASP A 577 149.74 2.17 -31.10
N GLU A 578 150.99 2.38 -30.71
CA GLU A 578 151.45 3.61 -30.01
C GLU A 578 151.13 4.90 -30.80
N ASN A 579 151.34 4.89 -32.12
CA ASN A 579 151.04 6.04 -32.97
C ASN A 579 149.54 6.37 -32.95
N ARG A 580 148.69 5.35 -33.12
CA ARG A 580 147.23 5.52 -33.11
C ARG A 580 146.71 5.95 -31.75
N ARG A 581 147.30 5.49 -30.64
CA ARG A 581 146.94 5.96 -29.29
C ARG A 581 147.17 7.46 -29.15
N ASN A 582 148.33 7.96 -29.61
CA ASN A 582 148.64 9.38 -29.59
C ASN A 582 147.69 10.22 -30.47
N ASN A 583 147.29 9.68 -31.64
CA ASN A 583 146.30 10.32 -32.49
C ASN A 583 144.92 10.40 -31.84
N VAL A 584 144.50 9.33 -31.13
CA VAL A 584 143.25 9.35 -30.34
C VAL A 584 143.31 10.42 -29.25
N VAL A 585 144.38 10.50 -28.47
CA VAL A 585 144.51 11.54 -27.44
C VAL A 585 144.45 12.94 -28.05
N SER A 586 145.13 13.16 -29.19
CA SER A 586 145.10 14.44 -29.92
C SER A 586 143.69 14.80 -30.41
N LEU A 587 142.95 13.83 -30.94
CA LEU A 587 141.55 14.00 -31.32
C LEU A 587 140.66 14.33 -30.12
N LEU A 588 140.85 13.66 -28.97
CA LEU A 588 140.07 13.95 -27.77
C LEU A 588 140.29 15.38 -27.27
N TYR A 589 141.50 15.92 -27.38
CA TYR A 589 141.75 17.34 -27.13
C TYR A 589 141.04 18.26 -28.13
N SER A 590 140.98 17.91 -29.42
CA SER A 590 140.23 18.74 -30.38
C SER A 590 138.73 18.78 -30.05
N LEU A 591 138.22 17.71 -29.42
CA LEU A 591 136.85 17.56 -28.97
C LEU A 591 136.51 18.31 -27.67
N THR A 592 137.47 18.79 -26.87
CA THR A 592 137.16 19.59 -25.66
C THR A 592 136.49 20.93 -25.98
N ASN A 593 136.52 21.38 -27.24
CA ASN A 593 135.72 22.52 -27.69
C ASN A 593 134.21 22.22 -27.71
N ASN A 594 133.84 20.94 -27.84
CA ASN A 594 132.46 20.49 -27.97
C ASN A 594 131.96 19.75 -26.72
N PHE A 595 132.89 19.20 -25.93
CA PHE A 595 132.64 18.51 -24.67
C PHE A 595 133.39 19.20 -23.52
N GLU A 596 132.69 19.62 -22.46
CA GLU A 596 133.32 20.34 -21.35
C GLU A 596 134.30 19.46 -20.54
N GLN A 597 133.99 18.16 -20.44
CA GLN A 597 134.83 17.19 -19.73
C GLN A 597 134.94 15.89 -20.53
N VAL A 598 136.16 15.40 -20.73
CA VAL A 598 136.45 14.07 -21.29
C VAL A 598 137.13 13.24 -20.20
N ILE A 599 136.51 12.13 -19.81
CA ILE A 599 137.06 11.15 -18.88
C ILE A 599 137.51 9.94 -19.68
N LEU A 600 138.76 9.54 -19.46
CA LEU A 600 139.41 8.45 -20.17
C LEU A 600 139.87 7.41 -19.16
N ILE A 601 139.37 6.18 -19.30
CA ILE A 601 139.71 5.04 -18.43
C ILE A 601 140.58 4.09 -19.26
N THR A 602 141.81 3.83 -18.82
CA THR A 602 142.72 2.93 -19.52
C THR A 602 143.85 2.43 -18.61
N HIS A 603 144.31 1.21 -18.88
CA HIS A 603 145.47 0.58 -18.24
C HIS A 603 146.81 0.85 -18.96
N ILE A 604 146.82 1.65 -20.04
CA ILE A 604 148.02 1.90 -20.84
C ILE A 604 148.82 3.07 -20.27
N ASP A 605 150.07 2.81 -19.88
CA ASP A 605 150.93 3.81 -19.25
C ASP A 605 151.48 4.86 -20.25
N ASP A 606 151.61 4.50 -21.53
CA ASP A 606 152.27 5.33 -22.55
C ASP A 606 151.59 6.69 -22.83
N ILE A 607 150.32 6.84 -22.45
CA ILE A 607 149.55 8.08 -22.71
C ILE A 607 149.62 9.09 -21.56
N LYS A 608 150.26 8.72 -20.43
CA LYS A 608 150.29 9.54 -19.20
C LYS A 608 150.91 10.93 -19.40
N GLU A 609 151.85 11.07 -20.33
CA GLU A 609 152.53 12.35 -20.60
C GLU A 609 151.65 13.35 -21.37
N ASN A 610 150.56 12.89 -21.99
CA ASN A 610 149.67 13.68 -22.85
C ASN A 610 148.27 13.87 -22.23
N ILE A 611 148.12 13.80 -20.90
CA ILE A 611 146.82 13.95 -20.22
C ILE A 611 146.94 14.97 -19.08
N ASP A 612 145.91 15.81 -18.90
CA ASP A 612 145.93 16.92 -17.95
C ASP A 612 145.98 16.46 -16.48
N ASN A 613 145.16 15.48 -16.10
CA ASN A 613 145.08 14.94 -14.75
C ASN A 613 144.94 13.41 -14.80
N ILE A 614 145.68 12.71 -13.95
CA ILE A 614 145.61 11.25 -13.84
C ILE A 614 145.02 10.89 -12.49
N ILE A 615 144.01 10.01 -12.49
CA ILE A 615 143.52 9.34 -11.29
C ILE A 615 144.04 7.91 -11.36
N LYS A 616 145.07 7.60 -10.58
CA LYS A 616 145.61 6.25 -10.48
C LYS A 616 144.78 5.45 -9.48
N VAL A 617 144.41 4.24 -9.85
CA VAL A 617 143.64 3.31 -9.02
C VAL A 617 144.51 2.07 -8.78
N GLU A 618 144.81 1.76 -7.52
CA GLU A 618 145.56 0.58 -7.12
C GLU A 618 144.73 -0.27 -6.16
N TYR A 619 144.86 -1.60 -6.24
CA TYR A 619 144.18 -2.50 -5.32
C TYR A 619 145.12 -2.86 -4.16
N ASP A 620 144.74 -2.50 -2.94
CA ASP A 620 145.46 -2.89 -1.73
C ASP A 620 144.98 -4.29 -1.31
N GLU A 621 145.80 -5.31 -1.57
CA GLU A 621 145.49 -6.70 -1.22
C GLU A 621 145.41 -6.94 0.29
N GLU A 622 146.06 -6.13 1.13
CA GLU A 622 146.02 -6.28 2.58
C GLU A 622 144.70 -5.78 3.17
N GLN A 623 144.16 -4.68 2.63
CA GLN A 623 142.88 -4.09 3.07
C GLN A 623 141.67 -4.55 2.25
N GLY A 624 141.89 -5.19 1.09
CA GLY A 624 140.86 -5.70 0.20
C GLY A 624 140.05 -4.61 -0.52
N CYS A 625 140.55 -3.36 -0.54
CA CYS A 625 139.89 -2.20 -1.14
C CYS A 625 140.78 -1.54 -2.22
N SER A 626 140.16 -0.79 -3.13
CA SER A 626 140.90 0.02 -4.10
C SER A 626 141.21 1.39 -3.50
N ILE A 627 142.47 1.80 -3.58
CA ILE A 627 142.95 3.12 -3.16
C ILE A 627 143.18 3.95 -4.42
N THR A 628 142.76 5.21 -4.39
CA THR A 628 142.95 6.14 -5.51
C THR A 628 143.90 7.26 -5.12
N SER A 629 144.78 7.65 -6.05
CA SER A 629 145.67 8.79 -5.91
C SER A 629 145.58 9.65 -7.17
N SER A 630 145.49 10.97 -7.03
CA SER A 630 145.50 11.87 -8.18
C SER A 630 146.86 12.53 -8.35
N THR A 631 147.36 12.57 -9.58
CA THR A 631 148.62 13.22 -9.95
C THR A 631 148.43 14.07 -11.20
N ASN A 632 148.97 15.29 -11.20
CA ASN A 632 149.03 16.13 -12.40
C ASN A 632 150.44 16.04 -13.02
N PRO A 633 150.63 15.26 -14.10
CA PRO A 633 151.96 15.04 -14.70
C PRO A 633 152.60 16.30 -15.30
N LEU A 634 151.80 17.34 -15.61
CA LEU A 634 152.28 18.63 -16.15
C LEU A 634 152.77 19.60 -15.05
N LYS A 635 152.55 19.30 -13.76
CA LYS A 635 153.05 20.03 -12.58
C LYS A 635 153.42 19.07 -11.44
N PRO A 636 154.65 18.53 -11.40
CA PRO A 636 155.04 17.47 -10.46
C PRO A 636 155.21 17.93 -9.00
N GLU A 637 155.36 19.23 -8.75
CA GLU A 637 155.64 19.79 -7.43
C GLU A 637 154.43 20.61 -6.94
N GLU A 638 153.39 19.95 -6.45
CA GLU A 638 152.46 20.42 -5.41
C GLU A 638 151.30 19.40 -5.25
N PHE A 639 151.01 19.06 -3.99
CA PHE A 639 149.92 18.22 -3.46
C PHE A 639 150.21 16.74 -3.15
N ASP A 640 150.73 16.61 -1.92
CA ASP A 640 150.63 15.52 -0.95
C ASP A 640 149.15 15.27 -0.55
N ILE A 641 148.72 14.01 -0.50
CA ILE A 641 147.37 13.60 -0.12
C ILE A 641 147.36 13.45 1.40
N ASN A 642 146.78 14.42 2.11
CA ASN A 642 146.37 14.25 3.50
C ASN A 642 145.20 15.19 3.83
N GLU A 643 143.99 14.77 3.48
CA GLU A 643 142.80 14.87 4.35
C GLU A 643 141.66 14.03 3.74
N PRO A 644 141.01 13.14 4.51
CA PRO A 644 139.98 12.24 3.99
C PRO A 644 138.60 12.88 4.20
N GLU A 645 138.04 13.56 3.21
CA GLU A 645 136.60 13.82 3.19
C GLU A 645 136.02 13.56 1.80
N ASP A 646 135.29 12.43 1.75
CA ASP A 646 134.19 12.08 0.86
C ASP A 646 134.47 11.95 -0.64
N VAL A 647 135.07 10.80 -0.96
CA VAL A 647 134.73 10.06 -2.19
C VAL A 647 133.25 9.66 -2.10
N GLU A 648 132.36 10.41 -2.75
CA GLU A 648 131.02 9.91 -3.05
C GLU A 648 131.12 8.81 -4.12
N LEU A 649 131.18 7.57 -3.65
CA LEU A 649 130.84 6.38 -4.42
C LEU A 649 129.42 6.54 -4.96
N ILE A 650 129.29 6.89 -6.24
CA ILE A 650 128.03 6.76 -6.97
C ILE A 650 127.79 5.26 -7.20
N VAL A 651 126.97 4.66 -6.33
CA VAL A 651 126.38 3.34 -6.55
C VAL A 651 125.19 3.52 -7.50
N LEU A 652 125.27 2.88 -8.67
CA LEU A 652 124.14 2.73 -9.63
C LEU A 652 123.08 1.76 -9.11
#